data_AF-A0A356X7L9-F1
#
_entry.id   AF-A0A356X7L9-F1
#
_cell.length_a   1.000
_cell.length_b   1.000
_cell.length_c   1.000
_cell.angle_alpha   90.00
_cell.angle_beta   90.00
_cell.angle_gamma   90.00
#
_symmetry.space_group_name_H-M   'P 1'
#
loop_
_entity.id
_entity.type
_entity.pdbx_description
1 polymer ?
#
loop_
_entity_poly.entity_id
_entity_poly.type
_entity_poly.pdbx_seq_one_letter_code
_entity_poly.pdbx_strand_id
1 'polypeptide(L)'
;MEEYSPTGENFTNEKIGQLVQDAWTEVANGPNFDDTGLDPENTAFIIFHAGVGRDIELTGTNLDITPFDIPSLYLTKGYLGNLLDQPNFNGFEVNDGSFRVTNSMIIPRTESRRGLDIQEDEFVFPLSINGLLIASIGSHLGLPDLFNTETGDPAIGRFGLMDGAGFFAYNGLLPPEPSAWEKIYLGWETPFEISENRSTPIELTASSLDQPNSIAKYSLSSSEYFLIENRHRDPDGNGITITIREPNGNEVQQTFTNEDEAFVFQEAGFDSLLQAGTFVNATNFDFSEPGGLDVGEDEDDPSDDRNLNGGILIWHIDEAVIDAQLQSGLVNADPQRRGVDLEEADGAQDIGKALAGALDNSAAFGTAFDFWWDGNDYRVILETGREVSFYDNRFGPDTRPNNDSNTGAKSFFELYDFSENLPAATFSIRAVETEGILFEPLFSTNETRNTTYFTWEHDYYDYYPLSLGIHEADTDTFLVAPTKDFTYAFDHLDPVEPNYHLGSSRQQPIFGDLLIISNNPRNYSEITTNGYDLDLPTQDKSVWNTQTSANQGFISSQDGETVDLDFTDISINVDDGSVIQNTSGYEFRSEVVNGKFVGINGSTVIFVGEDIPDHTSNAENRLFAGTIKSNQGNFYYLFEDGAFSIVDPNKEHPITPIFEEEKAE
;
A
#
# COMPACT_ATOMS: atom_id res chain seq x y z
N MET A 1 -15.13 20.43 -26.61
CA MET A 1 -15.22 20.24 -25.15
C MET A 1 -16.42 19.36 -24.81
N GLU A 2 -17.66 19.82 -25.00
CA GLU A 2 -18.87 18.99 -24.73
C GLU A 2 -18.84 17.58 -25.37
N GLU A 3 -18.39 17.48 -26.62
CA GLU A 3 -18.28 16.20 -27.34
C GLU A 3 -17.24 15.24 -26.74
N TYR A 4 -16.19 15.77 -26.12
CA TYR A 4 -15.03 15.01 -25.63
C TYR A 4 -14.98 14.86 -24.11
N SER A 5 -15.73 15.68 -23.37
CA SER A 5 -15.74 15.65 -21.91
C SER A 5 -16.49 14.41 -21.41
N PRO A 6 -15.89 13.59 -20.54
CA PRO A 6 -16.55 12.41 -20.01
C PRO A 6 -17.40 12.79 -18.80
N THR A 7 -18.70 12.97 -18.99
CA THR A 7 -19.66 13.47 -17.99
C THR A 7 -20.73 12.44 -17.66
N GLY A 8 -21.31 12.52 -16.44
CA GLY A 8 -22.34 11.62 -15.93
C GLY A 8 -21.88 10.88 -14.65
N GLU A 9 -22.79 10.20 -13.96
CA GLU A 9 -22.43 9.42 -12.74
C GLU A 9 -21.57 8.19 -13.06
N ASN A 10 -21.74 7.60 -14.25
CA ASN A 10 -20.97 6.45 -14.73
C ASN A 10 -20.31 6.80 -16.07
N PHE A 11 -19.39 7.76 -16.05
CA PHE A 11 -18.65 8.14 -17.26
C PHE A 11 -17.45 7.24 -17.50
N THR A 12 -17.02 7.19 -18.76
CA THR A 12 -15.86 6.46 -19.23
C THR A 12 -15.00 7.37 -20.12
N ASN A 13 -13.72 7.06 -20.28
CA ASN A 13 -12.72 7.92 -20.93
C ASN A 13 -12.62 7.76 -22.47
N GLU A 14 -13.50 7.00 -23.13
CA GLU A 14 -13.38 6.75 -24.59
C GLU A 14 -13.54 8.04 -25.40
N LYS A 15 -14.36 8.98 -24.92
CA LYS A 15 -14.49 10.32 -25.53
C LYS A 15 -13.17 11.10 -25.55
N ILE A 16 -12.33 10.89 -24.54
CA ILE A 16 -10.98 11.46 -24.48
C ILE A 16 -10.07 10.76 -25.50
N GLY A 17 -10.17 9.44 -25.63
CA GLY A 17 -9.50 8.70 -26.72
C GLY A 17 -9.85 9.27 -28.09
N GLN A 18 -11.12 9.60 -28.33
CA GLN A 18 -11.57 10.24 -29.57
C GLN A 18 -10.97 11.63 -29.76
N LEU A 19 -10.89 12.47 -28.71
CA LEU A 19 -10.20 13.77 -28.78
C LEU A 19 -8.77 13.62 -29.28
N VAL A 20 -8.03 12.67 -28.72
CA VAL A 20 -6.64 12.43 -29.09
C VAL A 20 -6.54 11.94 -30.54
N GLN A 21 -7.42 11.03 -30.96
CA GLN A 21 -7.48 10.55 -32.33
C GLN A 21 -7.76 11.70 -33.32
N ASP A 22 -8.72 12.57 -33.01
CA ASP A 22 -9.10 13.68 -33.89
C ASP A 22 -7.99 14.73 -33.95
N ALA A 23 -7.34 15.04 -32.81
CA ALA A 23 -6.21 15.95 -32.76
C ALA A 23 -5.04 15.48 -33.65
N TRP A 24 -4.64 14.21 -33.54
CA TRP A 24 -3.56 13.67 -34.38
C TRP A 24 -3.98 13.50 -35.84
N THR A 25 -5.25 13.26 -36.13
CA THR A 25 -5.78 13.23 -37.50
C THR A 25 -5.66 14.60 -38.16
N GLU A 26 -5.96 15.68 -37.43
CA GLU A 26 -5.78 17.05 -37.93
C GLU A 26 -4.29 17.37 -38.16
N VAL A 27 -3.39 16.94 -37.27
CA VAL A 27 -1.94 17.08 -37.45
C VAL A 27 -1.48 16.31 -38.70
N ALA A 28 -1.94 15.08 -38.90
CA ALA A 28 -1.59 14.25 -40.05
C ALA A 28 -2.08 14.82 -41.39
N ASN A 29 -3.26 15.45 -41.40
CA ASN A 29 -3.81 16.12 -42.59
C ASN A 29 -3.23 17.52 -42.82
N GLY A 30 -2.54 18.09 -41.82
CA GLY A 30 -1.91 19.38 -41.87
C GLY A 30 -0.55 19.38 -42.56
N PRO A 31 -0.07 20.53 -43.07
CA PRO A 31 1.29 20.63 -43.57
C PRO A 31 2.28 20.79 -42.40
N ASN A 32 3.23 19.86 -42.27
CA ASN A 32 4.44 19.93 -41.44
C ASN A 32 4.32 19.49 -39.96
N PHE A 33 4.30 18.18 -39.72
CA PHE A 33 4.80 17.64 -38.45
C PHE A 33 6.31 17.36 -38.61
N ASP A 34 7.16 18.15 -37.96
CA ASP A 34 8.61 17.91 -37.97
C ASP A 34 8.96 16.83 -36.94
N ASP A 35 9.21 15.62 -37.41
CA ASP A 35 9.62 14.47 -36.61
C ASP A 35 11.15 14.36 -36.46
N THR A 36 11.90 15.35 -36.94
CA THR A 36 13.36 15.32 -36.92
C THR A 36 13.89 15.26 -35.48
N GLY A 37 14.48 14.13 -35.12
CA GLY A 37 15.07 13.92 -33.79
C GLY A 37 14.08 13.43 -32.73
N LEU A 38 12.81 13.18 -33.09
CA LEU A 38 11.85 12.55 -32.21
C LEU A 38 11.95 11.02 -32.29
N ASP A 39 11.77 10.36 -31.15
CA ASP A 39 11.63 8.92 -31.03
C ASP A 39 10.26 8.61 -30.41
N PRO A 40 9.33 7.96 -31.12
CA PRO A 40 8.00 7.64 -30.62
C PRO A 40 7.96 6.98 -29.24
N GLU A 41 8.96 6.17 -28.89
CA GLU A 41 8.97 5.43 -27.63
C GLU A 41 9.52 6.29 -26.47
N ASN A 42 10.33 7.31 -26.76
CA ASN A 42 11.00 8.15 -25.76
C ASN A 42 10.51 9.62 -25.77
N THR A 43 9.58 9.96 -26.65
CA THR A 43 9.05 11.32 -26.80
C THR A 43 7.67 11.40 -26.19
N ALA A 44 7.51 12.34 -25.27
CA ALA A 44 6.22 12.68 -24.69
C ALA A 44 5.49 13.69 -25.61
N PHE A 45 4.26 13.40 -25.99
CA PHE A 45 3.46 14.33 -26.82
C PHE A 45 2.37 14.97 -25.99
N ILE A 46 2.20 16.29 -26.09
CA ILE A 46 1.25 17.04 -25.28
C ILE A 46 0.21 17.70 -26.18
N ILE A 47 -1.06 17.53 -25.84
CA ILE A 47 -2.19 18.24 -26.42
C ILE A 47 -2.67 19.27 -25.40
N PHE A 48 -2.41 20.54 -25.67
CA PHE A 48 -2.99 21.64 -24.90
C PHE A 48 -4.42 21.91 -25.39
N HIS A 49 -5.42 21.68 -24.53
CA HIS A 49 -6.81 21.98 -24.87
C HIS A 49 -7.25 23.36 -24.36
N ALA A 50 -8.24 23.94 -25.03
CA ALA A 50 -8.83 25.20 -24.60
C ALA A 50 -9.70 25.00 -23.34
N GLY A 51 -9.72 26.00 -22.47
CA GLY A 51 -10.53 25.99 -21.25
C GLY A 51 -9.74 25.55 -20.02
N VAL A 52 -10.49 25.21 -18.97
CA VAL A 52 -10.00 24.74 -17.68
C VAL A 52 -10.06 23.21 -17.62
N GLY A 53 -9.14 22.57 -16.92
CA GLY A 53 -9.13 21.13 -16.68
C GLY A 53 -10.15 20.73 -15.61
N ARG A 54 -10.40 19.43 -15.45
CA ARG A 54 -11.33 18.90 -14.44
C ARG A 54 -10.57 18.18 -13.33
N ASP A 55 -9.54 18.83 -12.82
CA ASP A 55 -8.48 18.19 -12.02
C ASP A 55 -8.63 18.42 -10.52
N ILE A 56 -9.58 19.26 -10.12
CA ILE A 56 -9.88 19.56 -8.71
C ILE A 56 -11.36 19.37 -8.41
N GLU A 57 -11.66 18.88 -7.21
CA GLU A 57 -13.03 18.81 -6.72
C GLU A 57 -13.49 20.21 -6.27
N LEU A 58 -14.65 20.63 -6.78
CA LEU A 58 -15.22 21.96 -6.50
C LEU A 58 -16.42 21.90 -5.54
N THR A 59 -16.71 20.73 -4.98
CA THR A 59 -17.84 20.51 -4.08
C THR A 59 -17.72 21.41 -2.84
N GLY A 60 -18.76 22.19 -2.56
CA GLY A 60 -18.77 23.11 -1.40
C GLY A 60 -17.97 24.41 -1.59
N THR A 61 -17.45 24.69 -2.80
CA THR A 61 -16.76 25.94 -3.11
C THR A 61 -17.69 26.97 -3.79
N ASN A 62 -17.27 28.23 -3.79
CA ASN A 62 -17.90 29.31 -4.58
C ASN A 62 -17.20 29.53 -5.94
N LEU A 63 -16.40 28.57 -6.39
CA LEU A 63 -15.72 28.64 -7.67
C LEU A 63 -16.69 28.26 -8.81
N ASP A 64 -16.54 28.90 -9.96
CA ASP A 64 -17.34 28.64 -11.15
C ASP A 64 -17.13 27.19 -11.62
N ILE A 65 -18.18 26.38 -11.51
CA ILE A 65 -18.22 25.01 -12.05
C ILE A 65 -18.54 25.08 -13.55
N THR A 66 -17.58 24.69 -14.39
CA THR A 66 -17.75 24.64 -15.85
C THR A 66 -18.18 23.23 -16.30
N PRO A 67 -19.31 23.09 -17.02
CA PRO A 67 -20.01 21.80 -17.15
C PRO A 67 -19.35 20.76 -18.08
N PHE A 68 -18.28 21.10 -18.79
CA PHE A 68 -17.68 20.24 -19.84
C PHE A 68 -16.15 20.32 -19.87
N ASP A 69 -15.53 20.51 -18.71
CA ASP A 69 -14.08 20.47 -18.58
C ASP A 69 -13.56 19.06 -18.91
N ILE A 70 -12.36 19.00 -19.47
CA ILE A 70 -11.68 17.74 -19.80
C ILE A 70 -10.62 17.52 -18.73
N PRO A 71 -10.53 16.32 -18.12
CA PRO A 71 -9.50 16.02 -17.14
C PRO A 71 -8.12 15.96 -17.81
N SER A 72 -7.11 16.37 -17.06
CA SER A 72 -5.71 16.15 -17.40
C SER A 72 -5.37 14.67 -17.25
N LEU A 73 -4.78 14.07 -18.28
CA LEU A 73 -4.46 12.64 -18.30
C LEU A 73 -3.20 12.37 -19.12
N TYR A 74 -2.40 11.41 -18.67
CA TYR A 74 -1.40 10.75 -19.50
C TYR A 74 -1.96 9.45 -20.09
N LEU A 75 -2.01 9.36 -21.41
CA LEU A 75 -2.54 8.19 -22.12
C LEU A 75 -1.41 7.41 -22.79
N THR A 76 -1.13 6.21 -22.25
CA THR A 76 -0.16 5.27 -22.84
C THR A 76 -0.71 4.64 -24.12
N LYS A 77 0.18 4.01 -24.90
CA LYS A 77 -0.20 3.25 -26.09
C LYS A 77 -1.24 2.17 -25.80
N GLY A 78 -1.02 1.41 -24.72
CA GLY A 78 -1.95 0.35 -24.31
C GLY A 78 -3.31 0.91 -23.94
N TYR A 79 -3.33 1.98 -23.15
CA TYR A 79 -4.58 2.60 -22.72
C TYR A 79 -5.34 3.25 -23.89
N LEU A 80 -4.65 3.94 -24.81
CA LEU A 80 -5.24 4.44 -26.06
C LEU A 80 -5.83 3.31 -26.91
N GLY A 81 -5.15 2.17 -27.01
CA GLY A 81 -5.68 0.99 -27.70
C GLY A 81 -6.98 0.49 -27.09
N ASN A 82 -7.09 0.47 -25.76
CA ASN A 82 -8.31 0.09 -25.05
C ASN A 82 -9.43 1.11 -25.27
N LEU A 83 -9.17 2.41 -25.08
CA LEU A 83 -10.16 3.48 -25.24
C LEU A 83 -10.72 3.57 -26.66
N LEU A 84 -9.95 3.19 -27.67
CA LEU A 84 -10.33 3.22 -29.08
C LEU A 84 -10.90 1.89 -29.60
N ASP A 85 -11.01 0.85 -28.76
CA ASP A 85 -11.35 -0.53 -29.16
C ASP A 85 -10.44 -1.06 -30.29
N GLN A 86 -9.14 -0.80 -30.15
CA GLN A 86 -8.08 -1.17 -31.09
C GLN A 86 -7.01 -2.02 -30.39
N PRO A 87 -7.21 -3.35 -30.26
CA PRO A 87 -6.27 -4.23 -29.54
C PRO A 87 -4.88 -4.34 -30.19
N ASN A 88 -4.75 -3.93 -31.45
CA ASN A 88 -3.47 -3.86 -32.16
C ASN A 88 -3.05 -2.40 -32.45
N PHE A 89 -3.48 -1.45 -31.60
CA PHE A 89 -3.13 -0.05 -31.76
C PHE A 89 -1.61 0.12 -31.75
N ASN A 90 -1.07 0.71 -32.82
CA ASN A 90 0.35 0.90 -32.99
C ASN A 90 0.77 2.38 -32.97
N GLY A 91 -0.11 3.28 -32.51
CA GLY A 91 0.08 4.72 -32.57
C GLY A 91 -0.60 5.38 -33.77
N PHE A 92 -0.89 6.68 -33.64
CA PHE A 92 -1.48 7.52 -34.66
C PHE A 92 -0.48 7.83 -35.77
N GLU A 93 -0.86 7.60 -37.02
CA GLU A 93 0.00 7.86 -38.17
C GLU A 93 0.09 9.36 -38.47
N VAL A 94 1.31 9.88 -38.57
CA VAL A 94 1.61 11.21 -39.10
C VAL A 94 2.66 11.10 -40.21
N ASN A 95 2.82 12.16 -41.01
CA ASN A 95 3.76 12.18 -42.14
C ASN A 95 3.56 11.00 -43.12
N ASP A 96 2.31 10.76 -43.55
CA ASP A 96 1.93 9.64 -44.42
C ASP A 96 2.35 8.25 -43.87
N GLY A 97 2.42 8.12 -42.54
CA GLY A 97 2.73 6.88 -41.84
C GLY A 97 4.21 6.61 -41.61
N SER A 98 5.12 7.56 -41.92
CA SER A 98 6.55 7.43 -41.61
C SER A 98 6.85 7.56 -40.12
N PHE A 99 5.97 8.22 -39.37
CA PHE A 99 6.09 8.42 -37.92
C PHE A 99 4.78 8.06 -37.24
N ARG A 100 4.87 7.59 -35.99
CA ARG A 100 3.71 7.23 -35.19
C ARG A 100 3.78 7.87 -33.81
N VAL A 101 2.68 8.46 -33.38
CA VAL A 101 2.53 8.96 -32.02
C VAL A 101 1.87 7.89 -31.17
N THR A 102 2.57 7.40 -30.15
CA THR A 102 2.16 6.24 -29.34
C THR A 102 1.58 6.60 -27.98
N ASN A 103 1.77 7.83 -27.52
CA ASN A 103 1.28 8.35 -26.25
C ASN A 103 0.76 9.77 -26.42
N SER A 104 -0.05 10.25 -25.48
CA SER A 104 -0.42 11.66 -25.41
C SER A 104 -0.77 12.08 -23.99
N MET A 105 -0.21 13.19 -23.54
CA MET A 105 -0.69 13.98 -22.42
C MET A 105 -1.77 14.94 -22.88
N ILE A 106 -2.79 15.11 -22.06
CA ILE A 106 -3.84 16.11 -22.25
C ILE A 106 -3.71 17.09 -21.10
N ILE A 107 -3.43 18.35 -21.42
CA ILE A 107 -3.20 19.40 -20.43
C ILE A 107 -4.06 20.61 -20.79
N PRO A 108 -4.75 21.25 -19.85
CA PRO A 108 -5.55 22.43 -20.10
C PRO A 108 -4.68 23.65 -20.36
N ARG A 109 -5.30 24.69 -20.90
CA ARG A 109 -4.64 26.00 -21.05
C ARG A 109 -4.35 26.64 -19.69
N THR A 110 -5.16 26.36 -18.68
CA THR A 110 -5.09 26.97 -17.34
C THR A 110 -5.87 26.11 -16.35
N GLU A 111 -5.44 26.07 -15.09
CA GLU A 111 -6.27 25.57 -13.99
C GLU A 111 -6.94 26.69 -13.20
N SER A 112 -6.48 27.94 -13.34
CA SER A 112 -7.07 29.08 -12.64
C SER A 112 -8.59 29.20 -12.85
N ARG A 113 -9.31 29.34 -11.74
CA ARG A 113 -10.77 29.40 -11.68
C ARG A 113 -11.25 30.81 -11.35
N ARG A 114 -12.42 31.20 -11.85
CA ARG A 114 -13.15 32.38 -11.36
C ARG A 114 -14.06 31.97 -10.21
N GLY A 115 -14.29 32.85 -9.25
CA GLY A 115 -15.23 32.64 -8.17
C GLY A 115 -15.86 33.94 -7.68
N LEU A 116 -16.81 33.81 -6.75
CA LEU A 116 -17.45 34.93 -6.06
C LEU A 116 -17.16 34.83 -4.55
N ASP A 117 -16.73 35.94 -3.96
CA ASP A 117 -16.55 36.01 -2.50
C ASP A 117 -17.91 36.14 -1.78
N ILE A 118 -17.90 36.21 -0.45
CA ILE A 118 -19.12 36.35 0.36
C ILE A 118 -19.88 37.67 0.14
N GLN A 119 -19.26 38.64 -0.53
CA GLN A 119 -19.84 39.93 -0.91
C GLN A 119 -20.29 39.97 -2.38
N GLU A 120 -20.18 38.84 -3.09
CA GLU A 120 -20.46 38.70 -4.53
C GLU A 120 -19.46 39.47 -5.42
N ASP A 121 -18.27 39.77 -4.90
CA ASP A 121 -17.17 40.33 -5.69
C ASP A 121 -16.43 39.22 -6.44
N GLU A 122 -16.13 39.47 -7.71
CA GLU A 122 -15.40 38.51 -8.56
C GLU A 122 -13.93 38.43 -8.18
N PHE A 123 -13.42 37.21 -8.04
CA PHE A 123 -11.98 36.94 -7.91
C PHE A 123 -11.54 35.79 -8.83
N VAL A 124 -10.23 35.67 -9.01
CA VAL A 124 -9.60 34.53 -9.68
C VAL A 124 -8.81 33.77 -8.63
N PHE A 125 -9.06 32.48 -8.50
CA PHE A 125 -8.23 31.55 -7.75
C PHE A 125 -7.13 31.03 -8.68
N PRO A 126 -5.87 31.43 -8.48
CA PRO A 126 -4.78 31.06 -9.37
C PRO A 126 -4.31 29.63 -9.10
N LEU A 127 -4.34 28.81 -10.13
CA LEU A 127 -3.82 27.45 -10.13
C LEU A 127 -2.93 27.26 -11.36
N SER A 128 -1.75 26.72 -11.11
CA SER A 128 -0.73 26.47 -12.13
C SER A 128 -0.89 25.08 -12.72
N ILE A 129 -0.68 24.96 -14.03
CA ILE A 129 -0.63 23.66 -14.73
C ILE A 129 0.72 22.96 -14.57
N ASN A 130 1.71 23.61 -13.95
CA ASN A 130 3.09 23.11 -13.87
C ASN A 130 3.14 21.76 -13.13
N GLY A 131 2.48 21.65 -11.98
CA GLY A 131 2.32 20.40 -11.24
C GLY A 131 1.81 19.24 -12.09
N LEU A 132 0.63 19.40 -12.70
CA LEU A 132 0.01 18.41 -13.58
C LEU A 132 0.89 18.03 -14.77
N LEU A 133 1.56 19.01 -15.36
CA LEU A 133 2.48 18.79 -16.48
C LEU A 133 3.68 17.93 -16.04
N ILE A 134 4.28 18.24 -14.89
CA ILE A 134 5.43 17.51 -14.37
C ILE A 134 5.02 16.10 -13.91
N ALA A 135 3.88 15.94 -13.23
CA ALA A 135 3.34 14.62 -12.87
C ALA A 135 3.06 13.77 -14.12
N SER A 136 2.48 14.35 -15.18
CA SER A 136 2.26 13.65 -16.46
C SER A 136 3.56 13.24 -17.15
N ILE A 137 4.64 14.03 -16.99
CA ILE A 137 5.98 13.63 -17.44
C ILE A 137 6.50 12.48 -16.56
N GLY A 138 6.28 12.51 -15.25
CA GLY A 138 6.55 11.39 -14.33
C GLY A 138 5.88 10.10 -14.80
N SER A 139 4.59 10.14 -15.12
CA SER A 139 3.85 9.01 -15.70
C SER A 139 4.44 8.54 -17.04
N HIS A 140 4.88 9.46 -17.89
CA HIS A 140 5.55 9.10 -19.14
C HIS A 140 6.88 8.37 -18.93
N LEU A 141 7.64 8.77 -17.91
CA LEU A 141 8.88 8.11 -17.51
C LEU A 141 8.63 6.76 -16.81
N GLY A 142 7.38 6.49 -16.43
CA GLY A 142 6.92 5.19 -15.93
C GLY A 142 6.49 5.19 -14.46
N LEU A 143 6.51 6.34 -13.78
CA LEU A 143 6.04 6.42 -12.40
C LEU A 143 4.51 6.19 -12.32
N PRO A 144 4.03 5.40 -11.36
CA PRO A 144 2.61 5.32 -11.06
C PRO A 144 2.15 6.54 -10.27
N ASP A 145 0.83 6.72 -10.20
CA ASP A 145 0.21 7.58 -9.20
C ASP A 145 0.42 6.97 -7.80
N LEU A 146 0.84 7.79 -6.84
CA LEU A 146 1.14 7.40 -5.46
C LEU A 146 0.17 7.98 -4.44
N PHE A 147 -0.94 8.59 -4.90
CA PHE A 147 -2.11 8.91 -4.09
C PHE A 147 -3.17 7.79 -4.21
N ASN A 148 -4.26 7.87 -3.43
CA ASN A 148 -5.38 6.95 -3.60
C ASN A 148 -6.17 7.32 -4.85
N THR A 149 -6.02 6.56 -5.95
CA THR A 149 -6.69 6.87 -7.22
C THR A 149 -8.19 6.62 -7.23
N GLU A 150 -8.74 5.93 -6.23
CA GLU A 150 -10.17 5.69 -6.11
C GLU A 150 -10.89 6.87 -5.43
N THR A 151 -10.26 7.45 -4.40
CA THR A 151 -10.85 8.55 -3.62
C THR A 151 -10.28 9.93 -3.99
N GLY A 152 -9.07 9.98 -4.52
CA GLY A 152 -8.29 11.20 -4.73
C GLY A 152 -7.52 11.65 -3.49
N ASP A 153 -7.60 10.93 -2.38
CA ASP A 153 -6.91 11.29 -1.14
C ASP A 153 -5.39 11.10 -1.27
N PRO A 154 -4.57 11.97 -0.65
CA PRO A 154 -3.13 11.77 -0.55
C PRO A 154 -2.77 10.43 0.10
N ALA A 155 -1.60 9.89 -0.22
CA ALA A 155 -1.05 8.71 0.45
C ALA A 155 0.44 8.85 0.83
N ILE A 156 1.22 9.63 0.10
CA ILE A 156 2.59 10.02 0.49
C ILE A 156 2.74 11.54 0.73
N GLY A 157 1.63 12.29 0.62
CA GLY A 157 1.58 13.70 0.98
C GLY A 157 2.44 14.59 0.10
N ARG A 158 2.84 15.75 0.63
CA ARG A 158 3.69 16.74 -0.07
C ARG A 158 5.15 16.31 -0.22
N PHE A 159 5.50 15.09 0.17
CA PHE A 159 6.88 14.59 0.20
C PHE A 159 7.31 13.85 -1.07
N GLY A 160 6.38 13.58 -1.99
CA GLY A 160 6.67 12.96 -3.28
C GLY A 160 5.94 13.62 -4.44
N LEU A 161 6.49 13.50 -5.65
CA LEU A 161 5.97 14.19 -6.83
C LEU A 161 4.64 13.59 -7.28
N MET A 162 4.50 12.26 -7.27
CA MET A 162 3.36 11.55 -7.83
C MET A 162 2.15 11.43 -6.88
N ASP A 163 2.07 12.28 -5.87
CA ASP A 163 0.89 12.45 -5.01
C ASP A 163 0.18 13.77 -5.32
N GLY A 164 -1.15 13.77 -5.27
CA GLY A 164 -1.96 14.97 -5.44
C GLY A 164 -1.54 16.14 -4.56
N ALA A 165 -1.18 15.85 -3.31
CA ALA A 165 -0.66 16.85 -2.38
C ALA A 165 0.66 17.46 -2.86
N GLY A 166 1.56 16.64 -3.40
CA GLY A 166 2.87 17.04 -3.91
C GLY A 166 2.77 17.83 -5.21
N PHE A 167 2.16 17.28 -6.26
CA PHE A 167 2.09 17.98 -7.55
C PHE A 167 1.20 19.23 -7.50
N PHE A 168 0.27 19.37 -6.56
CA PHE A 168 -0.44 20.64 -6.31
C PHE A 168 0.20 21.56 -5.27
N ALA A 169 1.42 21.26 -4.78
CA ALA A 169 2.12 22.14 -3.85
C ALA A 169 2.26 23.58 -4.42
N TYR A 170 2.00 24.57 -3.56
CA TYR A 170 1.90 25.99 -3.93
C TYR A 170 0.93 26.22 -5.11
N ASN A 171 -0.28 25.66 -5.05
CA ASN A 171 -1.28 25.73 -6.11
C ASN A 171 -0.79 25.16 -7.46
N GLY A 172 0.05 24.12 -7.40
CA GLY A 172 0.68 23.47 -8.55
C GLY A 172 1.80 24.29 -9.21
N LEU A 173 2.31 25.32 -8.52
CA LEU A 173 3.40 26.15 -9.04
C LEU A 173 4.76 25.49 -8.79
N LEU A 174 4.96 24.95 -7.59
CA LEU A 174 6.24 24.48 -7.08
C LEU A 174 6.08 23.04 -6.55
N PRO A 175 5.98 22.04 -7.44
CA PRO A 175 5.98 20.64 -7.01
C PRO A 175 7.35 20.28 -6.41
N PRO A 176 7.39 19.41 -5.38
CA PRO A 176 8.63 18.96 -4.73
C PRO A 176 9.46 18.08 -5.68
N GLU A 177 10.71 17.76 -5.30
CA GLU A 177 11.43 16.69 -5.97
C GLU A 177 10.73 15.33 -5.76
N PRO A 178 10.90 14.36 -6.68
CA PRO A 178 10.41 13.01 -6.43
C PRO A 178 11.01 12.41 -5.13
N SER A 179 10.24 11.57 -4.46
CA SER A 179 10.64 10.77 -3.30
C SER A 179 11.80 9.83 -3.64
N ALA A 180 12.44 9.28 -2.60
CA ALA A 180 13.48 8.28 -2.73
C ALA A 180 13.07 7.10 -3.63
N TRP A 181 11.84 6.58 -3.46
CA TRP A 181 11.36 5.46 -4.26
C TRP A 181 11.20 5.85 -5.73
N GLU A 182 10.60 7.00 -6.02
CA GLU A 182 10.43 7.48 -7.41
C GLU A 182 11.78 7.64 -8.12
N LYS A 183 12.79 8.22 -7.43
CA LYS A 183 14.16 8.39 -7.96
C LYS A 183 14.83 7.04 -8.26
N ILE A 184 14.65 6.06 -7.39
CA ILE A 184 15.22 4.72 -7.56
C ILE A 184 14.51 3.97 -8.69
N TYR A 185 13.18 4.03 -8.75
CA TYR A 185 12.37 3.39 -9.78
C TYR A 185 12.73 3.90 -11.19
N LEU A 186 12.97 5.21 -11.31
CA LEU A 186 13.45 5.82 -12.56
C LEU A 186 14.93 5.55 -12.87
N GLY A 187 15.67 4.93 -11.94
CA GLY A 187 17.10 4.67 -12.05
C GLY A 187 17.96 5.93 -12.00
N TRP A 188 17.45 7.02 -11.40
CA TRP A 188 18.19 8.27 -11.22
C TRP A 188 19.15 8.19 -10.03
N GLU A 189 18.76 7.46 -9.00
CA GLU A 189 19.57 7.21 -7.81
C GLU A 189 19.75 5.72 -7.54
N THR A 190 20.79 5.37 -6.78
CA THR A 190 21.01 4.00 -6.31
C THR A 190 21.21 4.02 -4.80
N PRO A 191 20.37 3.31 -4.02
CA PRO A 191 20.51 3.33 -2.57
C PRO A 191 21.72 2.50 -2.12
N PHE A 192 22.28 2.85 -0.97
CA PHE A 192 23.29 2.01 -0.31
C PHE A 192 22.67 1.20 0.83
N GLU A 193 23.02 -0.08 0.90
CA GLU A 193 22.51 -0.98 1.94
C GLU A 193 23.11 -0.64 3.31
N ILE A 194 22.26 -0.67 4.34
CA ILE A 194 22.63 -0.52 5.75
C ILE A 194 22.29 -1.78 6.54
N SER A 195 22.96 -1.94 7.68
CA SER A 195 22.79 -3.06 8.60
C SER A 195 23.08 -2.60 10.02
N GLU A 196 22.65 -3.36 11.01
CA GLU A 196 22.77 -3.07 12.44
C GLU A 196 24.20 -3.15 12.96
N ASN A 197 25.10 -3.81 12.23
CA ASN A 197 26.51 -4.00 12.60
C ASN A 197 27.35 -2.75 12.28
N ARG A 198 26.93 -1.58 12.76
CA ARG A 198 27.61 -0.30 12.51
C ARG A 198 27.98 0.39 13.82
N SER A 199 29.18 0.99 13.83
CA SER A 199 29.71 1.73 14.99
C SER A 199 29.71 3.25 14.79
N THR A 200 29.28 3.72 13.63
CA THR A 200 29.23 5.15 13.27
C THR A 200 27.84 5.49 12.75
N PRO A 201 27.33 6.70 13.07
CA PRO A 201 26.11 7.20 12.46
C PRO A 201 26.20 7.18 10.93
N ILE A 202 25.04 7.03 10.30
CA ILE A 202 24.82 7.22 8.88
C ILE A 202 24.52 8.70 8.68
N GLU A 203 25.17 9.33 7.70
CA GLU A 203 24.94 10.73 7.33
C GLU A 203 24.24 10.74 5.97
N LEU A 204 23.15 11.49 5.87
CA LEU A 204 22.38 11.69 4.65
C LEU A 204 22.29 13.20 4.36
N THR A 205 22.87 13.63 3.25
CA THR A 205 22.73 14.99 2.75
C THR A 205 21.35 15.18 2.15
N ALA A 206 20.77 16.37 2.33
CA ALA A 206 19.49 16.76 1.77
C ALA A 206 19.44 16.46 0.26
N SER A 207 18.35 15.85 -0.20
CA SER A 207 18.27 15.35 -1.57
C SER A 207 18.51 16.42 -2.63
N SER A 208 18.04 17.65 -2.40
CA SER A 208 18.20 18.78 -3.32
C SER A 208 19.66 19.24 -3.54
N LEU A 209 20.61 18.73 -2.74
CA LEU A 209 22.04 18.99 -2.92
C LEU A 209 22.73 18.05 -3.93
N ASP A 210 22.01 17.05 -4.46
CA ASP A 210 22.49 16.13 -5.52
C ASP A 210 23.88 15.53 -5.19
N GLN A 211 24.02 15.02 -3.97
CA GLN A 211 25.24 14.37 -3.49
C GLN A 211 25.09 12.84 -3.51
N PRO A 212 26.17 12.09 -3.81
CA PRO A 212 26.12 10.64 -3.81
C PRO A 212 25.87 10.07 -2.41
N ASN A 213 25.21 8.90 -2.34
CA ASN A 213 24.82 8.22 -1.10
C ASN A 213 23.84 9.03 -0.24
N SER A 214 22.85 9.66 -0.88
CA SER A 214 21.76 10.42 -0.25
C SER A 214 20.58 9.54 0.20
N ILE A 215 20.53 8.27 -0.23
CA ILE A 215 19.46 7.33 0.11
C ILE A 215 20.04 6.03 0.69
N ALA A 216 19.68 5.71 1.93
CA ALA A 216 19.98 4.42 2.55
C ALA A 216 18.84 3.42 2.33
N LYS A 217 19.15 2.12 2.29
CA LYS A 217 18.18 1.04 2.22
C LYS A 217 18.41 0.02 3.32
N TYR A 218 17.34 -0.37 4.02
CA TYR A 218 17.36 -1.46 4.98
C TYR A 218 16.32 -2.52 4.57
N SER A 219 16.79 -3.72 4.25
CA SER A 219 15.92 -4.79 3.73
C SER A 219 15.29 -5.62 4.84
N LEU A 220 13.96 -5.75 4.84
CA LEU A 220 13.22 -6.69 5.71
C LEU A 220 13.11 -8.07 5.04
N SER A 221 12.88 -8.07 3.73
CA SER A 221 12.79 -9.25 2.88
C SER A 221 13.31 -8.94 1.47
N SER A 222 13.15 -9.87 0.52
CA SER A 222 13.48 -9.63 -0.89
C SER A 222 12.60 -8.59 -1.58
N SER A 223 11.47 -8.22 -0.98
CA SER A 223 10.43 -7.40 -1.59
C SER A 223 9.91 -6.30 -0.67
N GLU A 224 10.44 -6.23 0.54
CA GLU A 224 9.95 -5.31 1.55
C GLU A 224 11.14 -4.72 2.28
N TYR A 225 11.17 -3.39 2.34
CA TYR A 225 12.33 -2.66 2.82
C TYR A 225 11.98 -1.23 3.17
N PHE A 226 12.86 -0.61 3.96
CA PHE A 226 12.83 0.82 4.23
C PHE A 226 13.83 1.55 3.34
N LEU A 227 13.40 2.65 2.72
CA LEU A 227 14.30 3.67 2.16
C LEU A 227 14.35 4.86 3.11
N ILE A 228 15.55 5.38 3.34
CA ILE A 228 15.76 6.51 4.24
C ILE A 228 16.47 7.60 3.46
N GLU A 229 15.88 8.80 3.44
CA GLU A 229 16.45 10.00 2.82
C GLU A 229 16.37 11.20 3.75
N ASN A 230 17.20 12.20 3.51
CA ASN A 230 17.08 13.51 4.16
C ASN A 230 16.46 14.50 3.18
N ARG A 231 15.42 15.23 3.60
CA ARG A 231 14.85 16.34 2.82
C ARG A 231 14.96 17.62 3.61
N HIS A 232 15.24 18.72 2.91
CA HIS A 232 15.44 20.00 3.55
C HIS A 232 15.01 21.16 2.64
N ARG A 233 14.16 22.04 3.19
CA ARG A 233 13.53 23.17 2.51
C ARG A 233 14.53 24.27 2.14
N ASP A 234 15.50 24.55 3.01
CA ASP A 234 16.49 25.62 2.81
C ASP A 234 17.91 25.18 3.22
N PRO A 235 18.54 24.26 2.47
CA PRO A 235 19.82 23.68 2.86
C PRO A 235 20.97 24.69 2.94
N ASP A 236 20.85 25.82 2.22
CA ASP A 236 21.85 26.90 2.19
C ASP A 236 21.56 28.04 3.17
N GLY A 237 20.39 28.05 3.83
CA GLY A 237 19.97 29.08 4.78
C GLY A 237 19.69 30.45 4.16
N ASN A 238 19.35 30.50 2.86
CA ASN A 238 19.12 31.75 2.12
C ASN A 238 17.69 31.87 1.56
N GLY A 239 16.80 30.93 1.92
CA GLY A 239 15.47 30.82 1.38
C GLY A 239 15.42 30.31 -0.06
N ILE A 240 14.24 30.42 -0.67
CA ILE A 240 14.02 30.09 -2.08
C ILE A 240 14.15 31.32 -2.96
N THR A 241 14.92 31.22 -4.04
CA THR A 241 14.94 32.24 -5.10
C THR A 241 14.20 31.73 -6.34
N ILE A 242 13.12 32.42 -6.68
CA ILE A 242 12.27 32.15 -7.84
C ILE A 242 12.67 33.07 -8.99
N THR A 243 12.81 32.50 -10.19
CA THR A 243 13.05 33.24 -11.44
C THR A 243 11.76 33.31 -12.25
N ILE A 244 11.31 34.53 -12.56
CA ILE A 244 10.10 34.81 -13.34
C ILE A 244 10.47 35.56 -14.60
N ARG A 245 9.97 35.10 -15.74
CA ARG A 245 10.09 35.79 -17.03
C ARG A 245 8.89 36.70 -17.25
N GLU A 246 9.14 38.00 -17.33
CA GLU A 246 8.15 39.02 -17.62
C GLU A 246 7.65 38.94 -19.08
N PRO A 247 6.47 39.51 -19.41
CA PRO A 247 5.96 39.57 -20.79
C PRO A 247 6.89 40.27 -21.79
N ASN A 248 7.81 41.12 -21.31
CA ASN A 248 8.82 41.79 -22.14
C ASN A 248 10.04 40.88 -22.48
N GLY A 249 10.10 39.68 -21.90
CA GLY A 249 11.18 38.69 -22.06
C GLY A 249 12.32 38.79 -21.04
N ASN A 250 12.32 39.78 -20.14
CA ASN A 250 13.31 39.90 -19.07
C ASN A 250 13.02 38.89 -17.96
N GLU A 251 14.07 38.45 -17.28
CA GLU A 251 13.97 37.60 -16.10
C GLU A 251 14.22 38.43 -14.84
N VAL A 252 13.36 38.24 -13.84
CA VAL A 252 13.43 38.84 -12.51
C VAL A 252 13.58 37.71 -11.50
N GLN A 253 14.39 37.93 -10.47
CA GLN A 253 14.53 37.01 -9.35
C GLN A 253 13.90 37.62 -8.09
N GLN A 254 13.13 36.81 -7.36
CA GLN A 254 12.57 37.13 -6.06
C GLN A 254 13.01 36.06 -5.06
N THR A 255 13.39 36.49 -3.86
CA THR A 255 13.82 35.59 -2.80
C THR A 255 12.83 35.68 -1.64
N PHE A 256 12.42 34.52 -1.13
CA PHE A 256 11.58 34.38 0.05
C PHE A 256 12.29 33.51 1.08
N THR A 257 12.30 33.92 2.35
CA THR A 257 12.87 33.15 3.46
C THR A 257 11.76 32.60 4.34
N ASN A 258 12.10 31.83 5.38
CA ASN A 258 11.11 31.33 6.35
C ASN A 258 10.38 32.45 7.12
N GLU A 259 10.92 33.67 7.11
CA GLU A 259 10.31 34.86 7.70
C GLU A 259 9.14 35.40 6.86
N ASP A 260 9.04 35.00 5.58
CA ASP A 260 7.97 35.42 4.68
C ASP A 260 6.73 34.52 4.87
N GLU A 261 6.14 34.53 6.07
CA GLU A 261 5.05 33.63 6.50
C GLU A 261 3.90 33.53 5.49
N ALA A 262 3.45 34.64 4.94
CA ALA A 262 2.37 34.66 3.94
C ALA A 262 2.70 33.80 2.71
N PHE A 263 3.97 33.77 2.28
CA PHE A 263 4.44 32.90 1.20
C PHE A 263 4.61 31.45 1.69
N VAL A 264 5.25 31.27 2.84
CA VAL A 264 5.61 29.96 3.44
C VAL A 264 4.41 29.11 3.84
N PHE A 265 3.33 29.74 4.30
CA PHE A 265 2.09 29.08 4.71
C PHE A 265 0.96 29.24 3.68
N GLN A 266 1.27 29.79 2.50
CA GLN A 266 0.32 30.00 1.39
C GLN A 266 -0.96 30.71 1.85
N GLU A 267 -0.81 31.76 2.66
CA GLU A 267 -1.96 32.54 3.14
C GLU A 267 -2.76 33.12 1.97
N ALA A 268 -4.03 33.44 2.23
CA ALA A 268 -4.90 34.00 1.20
C ALA A 268 -4.27 35.24 0.52
N GLY A 269 -3.97 35.12 -0.78
CA GLY A 269 -3.35 36.18 -1.58
C GLY A 269 -1.81 36.13 -1.66
N PHE A 270 -1.15 35.07 -1.20
CA PHE A 270 0.30 34.91 -1.31
C PHE A 270 0.82 35.03 -2.76
N ASP A 271 0.00 34.66 -3.75
CA ASP A 271 0.30 34.78 -5.17
C ASP A 271 0.55 36.23 -5.59
N SER A 272 -0.04 37.21 -4.89
CA SER A 272 0.17 38.63 -5.15
C SER A 272 1.57 39.12 -4.76
N LEU A 273 2.32 38.32 -3.98
CA LEU A 273 3.73 38.56 -3.66
C LEU A 273 4.63 38.29 -4.88
N LEU A 274 4.16 37.47 -5.83
CA LEU A 274 4.92 37.08 -7.01
C LEU A 274 4.80 38.14 -8.12
N GLN A 275 5.91 38.38 -8.81
CA GLN A 275 5.97 39.21 -9.98
C GLN A 275 5.11 38.60 -11.10
N ALA A 276 4.32 39.42 -11.79
CA ALA A 276 3.52 38.94 -12.91
C ALA A 276 4.42 38.46 -14.07
N GLY A 277 4.30 37.19 -14.45
CA GLY A 277 5.07 36.58 -15.53
C GLY A 277 4.94 35.06 -15.58
N THR A 278 5.87 34.41 -16.26
CA THR A 278 5.99 32.94 -16.33
C THR A 278 7.05 32.48 -15.34
N PHE A 279 6.70 31.54 -14.45
CA PHE A 279 7.67 30.85 -13.59
C PHE A 279 8.66 30.08 -14.47
N VAL A 280 9.96 30.29 -14.26
CA VAL A 280 11.03 29.67 -15.05
C VAL A 280 11.84 28.69 -14.21
N ASN A 281 12.14 29.04 -12.96
CA ASN A 281 13.02 28.25 -12.11
C ASN A 281 12.84 28.59 -10.62
N ALA A 282 13.20 27.65 -9.75
CA ALA A 282 13.46 27.85 -8.32
C ALA A 282 14.86 27.34 -7.96
N THR A 283 15.45 27.83 -6.88
CA THR A 283 16.74 27.33 -6.38
C THR A 283 16.64 26.01 -5.64
N ASN A 284 15.51 25.73 -5.01
CA ASN A 284 15.21 24.46 -4.36
C ASN A 284 13.71 24.19 -4.47
N PHE A 285 13.33 23.07 -5.09
CA PHE A 285 11.91 22.70 -5.22
C PHE A 285 11.35 22.16 -3.90
N ASP A 286 12.18 21.53 -3.06
CA ASP A 286 11.77 21.01 -1.75
C ASP A 286 11.44 22.10 -0.73
N PHE A 287 11.63 23.39 -1.05
CA PHE A 287 11.05 24.47 -0.25
C PHE A 287 9.51 24.36 -0.15
N SER A 288 8.89 23.63 -1.09
CA SER A 288 7.46 23.34 -1.11
C SER A 288 6.99 22.33 -0.06
N GLU A 289 7.91 21.58 0.54
CA GLU A 289 7.58 20.61 1.58
C GLU A 289 7.05 21.30 2.85
N PRO A 290 6.27 20.59 3.69
CA PRO A 290 5.77 21.12 4.94
C PRO A 290 6.89 21.64 5.85
N GLY A 291 6.68 22.82 6.43
CA GLY A 291 7.68 23.48 7.27
C GLY A 291 7.60 24.99 7.22
N GLY A 292 8.50 25.65 7.92
CA GLY A 292 8.52 27.10 8.05
C GLY A 292 9.11 27.55 9.37
N LEU A 293 8.92 28.83 9.70
CA LEU A 293 9.21 29.35 11.02
C LEU A 293 8.04 28.99 11.96
N ASP A 294 8.33 28.21 12.99
CA ASP A 294 7.46 28.00 14.14
C ASP A 294 7.86 29.01 15.21
N VAL A 295 6.97 29.98 15.51
CA VAL A 295 7.22 31.07 16.47
C VAL A 295 6.92 30.68 17.93
N GLY A 296 6.75 29.38 18.20
CA GLY A 296 6.60 28.85 19.55
C GLY A 296 5.27 29.21 20.23
N GLU A 297 5.21 29.02 21.56
CA GLU A 297 4.01 29.32 22.35
C GLU A 297 3.92 30.82 22.70
N ASP A 298 5.07 31.52 22.75
CA ASP A 298 5.16 32.95 23.01
C ASP A 298 5.61 33.68 21.74
N GLU A 299 4.64 34.04 20.89
CA GLU A 299 4.87 34.76 19.61
C GLU A 299 5.72 36.06 19.73
N ASP A 300 5.93 36.58 20.96
CA ASP A 300 6.74 37.77 21.24
C ASP A 300 8.19 37.43 21.74
N ASP A 301 8.52 36.18 22.02
CA ASP A 301 9.83 35.72 22.53
C ASP A 301 10.58 34.86 21.49
N PRO A 302 11.50 35.43 20.68
CA PRO A 302 12.19 34.69 19.62
C PRO A 302 13.20 33.65 20.12
N SER A 303 13.20 33.34 21.42
CA SER A 303 14.05 32.31 22.01
C SER A 303 13.43 30.90 21.97
N ASP A 304 12.14 30.76 21.69
CA ASP A 304 11.48 29.49 21.39
C ASP A 304 11.17 29.28 19.90
N ASP A 305 11.46 30.27 19.04
CA ASP A 305 11.40 30.14 17.58
C ASP A 305 12.22 28.96 17.04
N ARG A 306 11.64 28.18 16.13
CA ARG A 306 12.27 27.04 15.47
C ARG A 306 12.02 27.09 13.97
N ASN A 307 13.07 26.95 13.18
CA ASN A 307 12.91 26.72 11.75
C ASN A 307 12.66 25.24 11.53
N LEU A 308 11.43 24.85 11.16
CA LEU A 308 11.07 23.48 10.79
C LEU A 308 11.37 23.29 9.30
N ASN A 309 12.61 22.93 8.98
CA ASN A 309 13.10 22.90 7.60
C ASN A 309 13.18 21.51 6.96
N GLY A 310 12.78 20.46 7.66
CA GLY A 310 12.82 19.09 7.16
C GLY A 310 13.45 18.13 8.16
N GLY A 311 14.05 17.06 7.65
CA GLY A 311 14.64 16.00 8.43
C GLY A 311 14.65 14.68 7.66
N ILE A 312 14.79 13.58 8.40
CA ILE A 312 14.80 12.25 7.81
C ILE A 312 13.37 11.81 7.48
N LEU A 313 13.15 11.31 6.27
CA LEU A 313 11.95 10.57 5.87
C LEU A 313 12.29 9.09 5.77
N ILE A 314 11.35 8.24 6.22
CA ILE A 314 11.46 6.79 6.16
C ILE A 314 10.29 6.27 5.33
N TRP A 315 10.62 5.67 4.18
CA TRP A 315 9.65 5.10 3.26
C TRP A 315 9.58 3.59 3.45
N HIS A 316 8.40 3.06 3.74
CA HIS A 316 8.16 1.63 3.78
C HIS A 316 7.68 1.16 2.40
N ILE A 317 8.47 0.30 1.77
CA ILE A 317 8.23 -0.17 0.40
C ILE A 317 7.80 -1.63 0.42
N ASP A 318 6.66 -1.94 -0.19
CA ASP A 318 6.17 -3.30 -0.47
C ASP A 318 6.08 -3.51 -1.99
N GLU A 319 7.16 -4.09 -2.56
CA GLU A 319 7.25 -4.42 -3.98
C GLU A 319 6.19 -5.45 -4.40
N ALA A 320 5.65 -6.26 -3.49
CA ALA A 320 4.56 -7.18 -3.82
C ALA A 320 3.30 -6.42 -4.23
N VAL A 321 2.97 -5.38 -3.45
CA VAL A 321 1.81 -4.52 -3.71
C VAL A 321 2.04 -3.70 -4.97
N ILE A 322 3.23 -3.10 -5.11
CA ILE A 322 3.61 -2.36 -6.32
C ILE A 322 3.45 -3.26 -7.55
N ASP A 323 4.11 -4.42 -7.60
CA ASP A 323 4.04 -5.34 -8.74
C ASP A 323 2.61 -5.78 -9.08
N ALA A 324 1.79 -6.01 -8.05
CA ALA A 324 0.40 -6.44 -8.22
C ALA A 324 -0.52 -5.31 -8.74
N GLN A 325 -0.29 -4.07 -8.30
CA GLN A 325 -1.19 -2.94 -8.52
C GLN A 325 -0.69 -1.92 -9.55
N LEU A 326 0.54 -2.04 -10.04
CA LEU A 326 1.13 -1.08 -10.98
C LEU A 326 0.31 -0.94 -12.27
N GLN A 327 -0.23 -2.05 -12.78
CA GLN A 327 -1.02 -2.04 -14.02
C GLN A 327 -2.44 -1.50 -13.84
N SER A 328 -3.02 -1.66 -12.64
CA SER A 328 -4.35 -1.14 -12.29
C SER A 328 -4.30 0.32 -11.82
N GLY A 329 -3.11 0.84 -11.52
CA GLY A 329 -2.93 2.19 -10.97
C GLY A 329 -3.28 2.29 -9.49
N LEU A 330 -3.34 1.16 -8.77
CA LEU A 330 -3.85 1.09 -7.39
C LEU A 330 -2.74 0.94 -6.34
N VAL A 331 -1.51 1.40 -6.65
CA VAL A 331 -0.31 1.14 -5.82
C VAL A 331 -0.52 1.56 -4.36
N ASN A 332 -1.16 2.69 -4.13
CA ASN A 332 -1.46 3.24 -2.80
C ASN A 332 -2.96 3.41 -2.54
N ALA A 333 -3.82 2.72 -3.29
CA ALA A 333 -5.27 2.86 -3.18
C ALA A 333 -5.85 2.21 -1.91
N ASP A 334 -5.18 1.21 -1.33
CA ASP A 334 -5.55 0.64 -0.03
C ASP A 334 -4.81 1.37 1.11
N PRO A 335 -5.48 2.16 1.95
CA PRO A 335 -4.85 2.87 3.06
C PRO A 335 -4.38 1.95 4.20
N GLN A 336 -4.76 0.68 4.22
CA GLN A 336 -4.25 -0.31 5.18
C GLN A 336 -3.01 -1.04 4.67
N ARG A 337 -2.74 -0.98 3.36
CA ARG A 337 -1.61 -1.66 2.75
C ARG A 337 -1.15 -0.99 1.45
N ARG A 338 -0.38 0.08 1.60
CA ARG A 338 0.25 0.83 0.50
C ARG A 338 1.49 0.12 -0.03
N GLY A 339 1.78 0.31 -1.32
CA GLY A 339 3.03 -0.15 -1.92
C GLY A 339 4.21 0.77 -1.62
N VAL A 340 3.95 2.07 -1.52
CA VAL A 340 4.91 3.10 -1.09
C VAL A 340 4.25 3.91 0.03
N ASP A 341 4.74 3.74 1.25
CA ASP A 341 4.17 4.40 2.43
C ASP A 341 5.21 5.26 3.13
N LEU A 342 4.78 6.37 3.73
CA LEU A 342 5.64 7.20 4.57
C LEU A 342 5.39 6.85 6.04
N GLU A 343 6.47 6.55 6.77
CA GLU A 343 6.39 6.31 8.21
C GLU A 343 6.42 7.65 8.96
N GLU A 344 5.22 8.19 9.23
CA GLU A 344 5.00 9.53 9.82
C GLU A 344 5.53 9.61 11.26
N ALA A 345 6.56 10.44 11.48
CA ALA A 345 7.28 10.48 12.75
C ALA A 345 6.38 10.86 13.94
N ASP A 346 5.43 11.76 13.76
CA ASP A 346 4.54 12.25 14.82
C ASP A 346 3.64 11.14 15.45
N GLY A 347 3.60 9.98 14.79
CA GLY A 347 2.93 8.75 15.20
C GLY A 347 1.45 8.69 14.83
N ALA A 348 0.90 9.76 14.25
CA ALA A 348 -0.41 9.79 13.66
C ALA A 348 -0.28 9.48 12.17
N GLN A 349 -0.33 8.20 11.80
CA GLN A 349 -0.42 7.77 10.39
C GLN A 349 -1.71 8.32 9.76
N ASP A 350 -1.72 9.57 9.31
CA ASP A 350 -2.90 10.37 8.99
C ASP A 350 -2.86 11.12 7.64
N ILE A 351 -1.78 11.00 6.87
CA ILE A 351 -1.78 11.35 5.44
C ILE A 351 -2.91 10.57 4.73
N GLY A 352 -3.76 11.31 4.01
CA GLY A 352 -4.94 10.77 3.32
C GLY A 352 -6.18 10.60 4.18
N LYS A 353 -6.14 10.89 5.49
CA LYS A 353 -7.31 10.78 6.38
C LYS A 353 -7.94 12.15 6.58
N ALA A 354 -8.84 12.53 5.66
CA ALA A 354 -9.59 13.77 5.79
C ALA A 354 -10.43 13.80 7.09
N LEU A 355 -10.20 14.79 7.94
CA LEU A 355 -10.97 14.96 9.17
C LEU A 355 -12.27 15.69 8.88
N ALA A 356 -13.37 14.93 8.72
CA ALA A 356 -14.69 15.48 8.46
C ALA A 356 -15.11 16.50 9.53
N GLY A 357 -15.20 17.78 9.13
CA GLY A 357 -15.59 18.89 10.00
C GLY A 357 -14.44 19.57 10.75
N ALA A 358 -13.19 19.19 10.48
CA ALA A 358 -12.02 19.92 10.99
C ALA A 358 -11.89 21.29 10.29
N LEU A 359 -11.39 22.27 11.06
CA LEU A 359 -11.07 23.60 10.55
C LEU A 359 -9.72 23.62 9.81
N ASP A 360 -8.87 22.63 10.09
CA ASP A 360 -7.58 22.40 9.46
C ASP A 360 -7.49 20.93 9.00
N ASN A 361 -7.07 20.72 7.76
CA ASN A 361 -6.87 19.41 7.15
C ASN A 361 -5.42 19.26 6.64
N SER A 362 -4.50 20.08 7.17
CA SER A 362 -3.08 20.07 6.82
C SER A 362 -2.42 18.70 7.00
N ALA A 363 -2.75 18.00 8.08
CA ALA A 363 -2.26 16.65 8.40
C ALA A 363 -2.50 15.64 7.27
N ALA A 364 -3.67 15.69 6.62
CA ALA A 364 -3.98 14.81 5.49
C ALA A 364 -3.06 15.02 4.26
N PHE A 365 -2.30 16.13 4.20
CA PHE A 365 -1.31 16.42 3.15
C PHE A 365 0.15 16.24 3.62
N GLY A 366 0.36 15.90 4.89
CA GLY A 366 1.64 15.84 5.57
C GLY A 366 2.03 17.15 6.27
N THR A 367 2.78 17.02 7.37
CA THR A 367 3.20 18.12 8.26
C THR A 367 4.71 18.16 8.45
N ALA A 368 5.21 19.25 9.02
CA ALA A 368 6.63 19.37 9.38
C ALA A 368 7.06 18.42 10.52
N PHE A 369 6.09 17.79 11.19
CA PHE A 369 6.32 16.84 12.27
C PHE A 369 6.38 15.38 11.79
N ASP A 370 6.14 15.12 10.51
CA ASP A 370 6.26 13.78 9.92
C ASP A 370 7.73 13.41 9.66
N PHE A 371 8.63 14.41 9.70
CA PHE A 371 10.08 14.22 9.65
C PHE A 371 10.63 13.68 10.98
N TRP A 372 11.60 12.76 10.89
CA TRP A 372 12.37 12.25 12.01
C TRP A 372 13.58 13.15 12.31
N TRP A 373 13.62 13.76 13.50
CA TRP A 373 14.72 14.65 13.95
C TRP A 373 14.73 14.88 15.48
N ASP A 374 15.88 15.25 16.03
CA ASP A 374 16.01 15.56 17.47
C ASP A 374 15.35 16.88 17.83
N GLY A 375 14.33 16.83 18.69
CA GLY A 375 13.56 18.01 19.10
C GLY A 375 12.17 18.10 18.48
N ASN A 376 11.75 17.12 17.67
CA ASN A 376 10.35 16.97 17.29
C ASN A 376 9.51 16.74 18.56
N ASP A 377 8.63 17.70 18.85
CA ASP A 377 7.86 17.77 20.10
C ASP A 377 6.35 17.73 19.85
N TYR A 378 5.94 17.14 18.71
CA TYR A 378 4.54 17.01 18.35
C TYR A 378 3.74 16.36 19.48
N ARG A 379 2.62 17.01 19.83
CA ARG A 379 1.74 16.60 20.92
C ARG A 379 0.32 17.00 20.63
N VAL A 380 -0.61 16.09 20.90
CA VAL A 380 -2.05 16.34 20.84
C VAL A 380 -2.55 16.71 22.23
N ILE A 381 -3.22 17.86 22.34
CA ILE A 381 -3.89 18.29 23.56
C ILE A 381 -5.34 17.81 23.54
N LEU A 382 -5.67 16.83 24.38
CA LEU A 382 -7.04 16.32 24.50
C LEU A 382 -7.97 17.36 25.14
N GLU A 383 -9.28 17.24 24.96
CA GLU A 383 -10.30 18.11 25.62
C GLU A 383 -10.15 18.18 27.15
N THR A 384 -9.55 17.15 27.74
CA THR A 384 -9.24 17.05 29.18
C THR A 384 -8.06 17.92 29.62
N GLY A 385 -7.36 18.56 28.68
CA GLY A 385 -6.08 19.26 28.90
C GLY A 385 -4.88 18.32 29.03
N ARG A 386 -5.04 17.03 28.75
CA ARG A 386 -3.95 16.05 28.78
C ARG A 386 -3.23 16.06 27.44
N GLU A 387 -1.91 16.20 27.49
CA GLU A 387 -1.03 16.06 26.33
C GLU A 387 -0.71 14.58 26.08
N VAL A 388 -0.72 14.20 24.81
CA VAL A 388 -0.29 12.89 24.33
C VAL A 388 0.69 13.11 23.19
N SER A 389 1.88 12.54 23.32
CA SER A 389 2.89 12.49 22.26
C SER A 389 3.26 11.03 22.03
N PHE A 390 3.39 10.64 20.77
CA PHE A 390 3.83 9.32 20.36
C PHE A 390 5.25 9.33 19.80
N TYR A 391 5.78 10.51 19.47
CA TYR A 391 7.14 10.65 18.99
C TYR A 391 8.15 10.22 20.06
N ASP A 392 9.11 9.42 19.61
CA ASP A 392 10.37 9.15 20.27
C ASP A 392 11.45 9.34 19.20
N ASN A 393 12.66 9.74 19.57
CA ASN A 393 13.78 9.88 18.62
C ASN A 393 14.34 8.49 18.25
N ARG A 394 13.43 7.59 17.85
CA ARG A 394 13.65 6.23 17.37
C ARG A 394 12.43 5.71 16.59
N PHE A 395 12.70 4.89 15.59
CA PHE A 395 11.75 4.09 14.85
C PHE A 395 12.06 2.61 15.08
N GLY A 396 11.16 1.88 15.76
CA GLY A 396 11.41 0.54 16.27
C GLY A 396 10.14 -0.30 16.49
N PRO A 397 10.26 -1.54 17.02
CA PRO A 397 9.13 -2.49 17.04
C PRO A 397 8.01 -2.11 18.01
N ASP A 398 8.30 -1.24 18.98
CA ASP A 398 7.39 -0.75 20.00
C ASP A 398 7.05 0.74 19.86
N THR A 399 7.42 1.37 18.74
CA THR A 399 7.07 2.76 18.42
C THR A 399 5.75 2.86 17.65
N ARG A 400 5.32 4.09 17.38
CA ARG A 400 4.19 4.38 16.49
C ARG A 400 4.63 5.46 15.49
N PRO A 401 4.65 5.18 14.18
CA PRO A 401 4.51 3.84 13.60
C PRO A 401 5.60 2.88 14.09
N ASN A 402 5.37 1.56 13.95
CA ASN A 402 6.38 0.55 14.22
C ASN A 402 7.03 0.11 12.90
N ASN A 403 8.13 -0.63 13.01
CA ASN A 403 8.89 -1.11 11.86
C ASN A 403 8.68 -2.60 11.56
N ASP A 404 7.53 -3.16 11.93
CA ASP A 404 7.13 -4.51 11.52
C ASP A 404 6.85 -4.55 10.01
N SER A 405 6.88 -5.74 9.44
CA SER A 405 6.47 -5.91 8.04
C SER A 405 4.96 -5.76 7.89
N ASN A 406 4.51 -5.35 6.70
CA ASN A 406 3.11 -5.30 6.25
C ASN A 406 2.43 -6.67 6.31
N THR A 407 3.20 -7.76 6.27
CA THR A 407 2.68 -9.12 6.50
C THR A 407 2.57 -9.50 7.98
N GLY A 408 2.86 -8.56 8.90
CA GLY A 408 2.80 -8.73 10.35
C GLY A 408 4.03 -9.39 10.98
N ALA A 409 5.13 -9.59 10.22
CA ALA A 409 6.35 -10.15 10.78
C ALA A 409 7.06 -9.12 11.66
N LYS A 410 7.43 -9.54 12.87
CA LYS A 410 8.14 -8.67 13.80
C LYS A 410 9.54 -8.37 13.30
N SER A 411 9.95 -7.11 13.43
CA SER A 411 11.34 -6.72 13.18
C SER A 411 12.14 -6.66 14.49
N PHE A 412 13.47 -6.68 14.36
CA PHE A 412 14.41 -6.76 15.49
C PHE A 412 15.51 -5.70 15.41
N PHE A 413 15.19 -4.54 14.84
CA PHE A 413 16.10 -3.40 14.71
C PHE A 413 15.39 -2.12 15.14
N GLU A 414 16.16 -1.06 15.37
CA GLU A 414 15.62 0.29 15.42
C GLU A 414 16.58 1.27 14.76
N LEU A 415 16.00 2.29 14.13
CA LEU A 415 16.69 3.51 13.73
C LEU A 415 16.55 4.50 14.89
N TYR A 416 17.62 5.17 15.31
CA TYR A 416 17.60 6.00 16.51
C TYR A 416 18.67 7.09 16.45
N ASP A 417 18.63 8.04 17.39
CA ASP A 417 19.62 9.13 17.47
C ASP A 417 19.64 9.94 16.15
N PHE A 418 18.44 10.25 15.64
CA PHE A 418 18.27 11.20 14.55
C PHE A 418 18.80 12.56 15.01
N SER A 419 19.59 13.24 14.17
CA SER A 419 20.09 14.59 14.46
C SER A 419 18.96 15.61 14.45
N GLU A 420 19.27 16.85 14.83
CA GLU A 420 18.44 18.03 14.52
C GLU A 420 18.14 18.10 13.00
N ASN A 421 17.23 19.00 12.60
CA ASN A 421 16.82 19.19 11.20
C ASN A 421 17.89 19.88 10.32
N LEU A 422 18.95 19.12 10.03
CA LEU A 422 20.14 19.63 9.36
C LEU A 422 20.14 19.31 7.85
N PRO A 423 20.78 20.16 7.01
CA PRO A 423 21.02 19.84 5.60
C PRO A 423 21.87 18.57 5.39
N ALA A 424 22.66 18.18 6.38
CA ALA A 424 23.31 16.87 6.47
C ALA A 424 22.89 16.24 7.80
N ALA A 425 21.80 15.47 7.75
CA ALA A 425 21.24 14.82 8.92
C ALA A 425 21.92 13.48 9.18
N THR A 426 21.90 13.03 10.42
CA THR A 426 22.46 11.73 10.80
C THR A 426 21.48 10.89 11.59
N PHE A 427 21.61 9.57 11.50
CA PHE A 427 20.92 8.61 12.37
C PHE A 427 21.81 7.39 12.63
N SER A 428 21.46 6.59 13.63
CA SER A 428 22.10 5.33 13.94
C SER A 428 21.14 4.15 13.77
N ILE A 429 21.68 2.95 13.61
CA ILE A 429 20.91 1.70 13.52
C ILE A 429 21.53 0.67 14.45
N ARG A 430 20.68 -0.10 15.15
CA ARG A 430 21.11 -1.25 15.97
C ARG A 430 20.06 -2.35 15.99
N ALA A 431 20.50 -3.55 16.34
CA ALA A 431 19.61 -4.64 16.67
C ALA A 431 19.00 -4.40 18.05
N VAL A 432 17.74 -4.76 18.22
CA VAL A 432 17.00 -4.62 19.48
C VAL A 432 16.66 -6.00 20.01
N GLU A 433 17.13 -6.29 21.23
CA GLU A 433 16.54 -7.36 22.04
C GLU A 433 15.23 -6.79 22.60
N THR A 434 14.12 -7.15 21.98
CA THR A 434 12.81 -6.70 22.45
C THR A 434 12.47 -7.42 23.76
N GLU A 435 12.67 -6.74 24.90
CA GLU A 435 12.25 -7.24 26.21
C GLU A 435 10.75 -7.60 26.17
N GLY A 436 10.44 -8.90 26.10
CA GLY A 436 9.07 -9.40 26.11
C GLY A 436 8.56 -10.02 24.81
N ILE A 437 9.33 -9.99 23.72
CA ILE A 437 9.03 -10.78 22.51
C ILE A 437 9.66 -12.16 22.69
N LEU A 438 8.83 -13.21 22.70
CA LEU A 438 9.23 -14.61 22.89
C LEU A 438 9.81 -15.27 21.63
N PHE A 439 10.08 -14.48 20.60
CA PHE A 439 10.40 -14.97 19.26
C PHE A 439 11.76 -14.43 18.85
N GLU A 440 12.62 -15.31 18.37
CA GLU A 440 13.86 -14.97 17.70
C GLU A 440 13.73 -15.35 16.22
N PRO A 441 14.29 -14.56 15.29
CA PRO A 441 14.34 -14.96 13.89
C PRO A 441 15.22 -16.21 13.79
N LEU A 442 14.62 -17.35 13.48
CA LEU A 442 15.35 -18.61 13.34
C LEU A 442 16.13 -18.66 12.02
N PHE A 443 15.58 -18.10 10.95
CA PHE A 443 16.17 -18.10 9.61
C PHE A 443 15.46 -17.17 8.64
N SER A 444 16.06 -16.96 7.46
CA SER A 444 15.43 -16.39 6.27
C SER A 444 15.70 -17.28 5.05
N THR A 445 14.74 -17.35 4.14
CA THR A 445 14.85 -18.11 2.87
C THR A 445 14.87 -17.13 1.69
N ASN A 446 15.66 -17.45 0.66
CA ASN A 446 15.73 -16.67 -0.58
C ASN A 446 14.71 -17.14 -1.63
N GLU A 447 14.12 -18.33 -1.44
CA GLU A 447 13.07 -18.83 -2.31
C GLU A 447 11.71 -18.33 -1.83
N THR A 448 11.19 -17.34 -2.52
CA THR A 448 9.92 -17.44 -3.27
C THR A 448 9.57 -16.08 -3.87
N ARG A 449 8.90 -16.09 -5.01
CA ARG A 449 8.17 -14.90 -5.47
C ARG A 449 7.01 -14.67 -4.50
N ASN A 450 6.81 -13.44 -4.03
CA ASN A 450 5.70 -13.07 -3.14
C ASN A 450 4.32 -13.59 -3.56
N THR A 451 4.13 -13.81 -4.86
CA THR A 451 2.91 -14.39 -5.44
C THR A 451 2.59 -15.82 -4.99
N THR A 452 3.50 -16.49 -4.27
CA THR A 452 3.38 -17.91 -3.92
C THR A 452 2.80 -18.11 -2.52
N TYR A 453 3.20 -17.30 -1.53
CA TYR A 453 2.71 -17.42 -0.15
C TYR A 453 1.43 -16.61 0.11
N PHE A 454 1.15 -15.59 -0.71
CA PHE A 454 -0.08 -14.83 -0.64
C PHE A 454 -1.25 -15.57 -1.30
N THR A 455 -2.34 -15.71 -0.56
CA THR A 455 -3.64 -15.97 -1.15
C THR A 455 -4.16 -14.61 -1.59
N TRP A 456 -4.04 -14.28 -2.89
CA TRP A 456 -4.99 -13.39 -3.55
C TRP A 456 -6.45 -13.71 -3.16
N GLU A 457 -7.37 -12.75 -3.26
CA GLU A 457 -8.82 -13.03 -3.11
C GLU A 457 -9.16 -14.34 -3.85
N HIS A 458 -9.57 -15.34 -3.09
CA HIS A 458 -9.91 -16.65 -3.59
C HIS A 458 -10.97 -17.26 -2.68
N ASP A 459 -12.17 -17.48 -3.22
CA ASP A 459 -13.40 -17.98 -2.56
C ASP A 459 -13.26 -19.17 -1.60
N TYR A 460 -12.12 -19.87 -1.61
CA TYR A 460 -11.75 -20.88 -0.62
C TYR A 460 -10.87 -20.32 0.50
N TYR A 461 -9.74 -19.68 0.15
CA TYR A 461 -8.70 -19.34 1.11
C TYR A 461 -9.07 -18.14 1.98
N ASP A 462 -9.90 -17.23 1.47
CA ASP A 462 -10.50 -16.12 2.25
C ASP A 462 -11.25 -16.66 3.47
N TYR A 463 -11.84 -17.86 3.35
CA TYR A 463 -12.54 -18.51 4.45
C TYR A 463 -11.69 -19.59 5.15
N TYR A 464 -10.76 -20.22 4.45
CA TYR A 464 -9.97 -21.34 4.95
C TYR A 464 -8.47 -21.03 4.83
N PRO A 465 -7.94 -20.08 5.63
CA PRO A 465 -6.57 -19.62 5.52
C PRO A 465 -5.58 -20.73 5.88
N LEU A 466 -4.42 -20.68 5.22
CA LEU A 466 -3.34 -21.65 5.41
C LEU A 466 -2.34 -21.14 6.44
N SER A 467 -1.82 -22.05 7.25
CA SER A 467 -0.84 -21.76 8.30
C SER A 467 0.39 -22.67 8.18
N LEU A 468 1.53 -22.13 8.61
CA LEU A 468 2.77 -22.89 8.78
C LEU A 468 2.60 -23.93 9.90
N GLY A 469 3.26 -25.07 9.77
CA GLY A 469 3.29 -26.09 10.83
C GLY A 469 4.63 -26.81 10.91
N ILE A 470 4.86 -27.48 12.04
CA ILE A 470 6.05 -28.31 12.26
C ILE A 470 5.65 -29.77 12.04
N HIS A 471 6.42 -30.50 11.24
CA HIS A 471 6.32 -31.95 11.11
C HIS A 471 7.59 -32.59 11.67
N GLU A 472 7.43 -33.42 12.70
CA GLU A 472 8.50 -34.18 13.32
C GLU A 472 8.56 -35.57 12.66
N ALA A 473 9.63 -35.83 11.91
CA ALA A 473 9.96 -37.15 11.40
C ALA A 473 10.98 -37.82 12.34
N ASP A 474 11.18 -39.14 12.24
CA ASP A 474 12.15 -39.86 13.08
C ASP A 474 13.58 -39.36 12.87
N THR A 475 13.90 -38.91 11.65
CA THR A 475 15.24 -38.50 11.26
C THR A 475 15.48 -37.00 11.38
N ASP A 476 14.43 -36.17 11.29
CA ASP A 476 14.54 -34.71 11.23
C ASP A 476 13.22 -34.00 11.57
N THR A 477 13.27 -32.70 11.78
CA THR A 477 12.08 -31.85 11.97
C THR A 477 12.00 -30.83 10.83
N PHE A 478 10.82 -30.70 10.24
CA PHE A 478 10.59 -29.82 9.10
C PHE A 478 9.57 -28.73 9.42
N LEU A 479 9.87 -27.49 9.04
CA LEU A 479 8.86 -26.46 8.88
C LEU A 479 8.14 -26.69 7.55
N VAL A 480 6.83 -26.87 7.61
CA VAL A 480 5.97 -27.09 6.45
C VAL A 480 5.23 -25.81 6.12
N ALA A 481 5.45 -25.30 4.92
CA ALA A 481 4.86 -24.06 4.42
C ALA A 481 3.94 -24.36 3.22
N PRO A 482 2.60 -24.42 3.43
CA PRO A 482 1.66 -24.51 2.32
C PRO A 482 1.60 -23.19 1.54
N THR A 483 1.60 -23.28 0.21
CA THR A 483 1.61 -22.12 -0.71
C THR A 483 0.55 -22.30 -1.79
N LYS A 484 0.38 -21.27 -2.64
CA LYS A 484 -0.50 -21.29 -3.81
C LYS A 484 -0.24 -22.50 -4.71
N ASP A 485 1.04 -22.77 -5.00
CA ASP A 485 1.42 -23.77 -6.00
C ASP A 485 1.75 -25.12 -5.37
N PHE A 486 2.48 -25.13 -4.25
CA PHE A 486 3.00 -26.34 -3.59
C PHE A 486 2.95 -26.27 -2.07
N THR A 487 3.15 -27.39 -1.39
CA THR A 487 3.57 -27.38 0.03
C THR A 487 5.07 -27.61 0.11
N TYR A 488 5.81 -26.69 0.70
CA TYR A 488 7.23 -26.84 0.94
C TYR A 488 7.49 -27.44 2.31
N ALA A 489 8.56 -28.22 2.44
CA ALA A 489 9.09 -28.66 3.72
C ALA A 489 10.57 -28.26 3.80
N PHE A 490 10.90 -27.47 4.82
CA PHE A 490 12.23 -26.93 5.10
C PHE A 490 12.78 -27.59 6.35
N ASP A 491 14.05 -28.02 6.32
CA ASP A 491 14.78 -28.44 7.53
C ASP A 491 14.76 -27.29 8.54
N HIS A 492 14.24 -27.53 9.75
CA HIS A 492 14.10 -26.49 10.76
C HIS A 492 15.43 -25.88 11.23
N LEU A 493 16.57 -26.56 11.00
CA LEU A 493 17.92 -26.08 11.34
C LEU A 493 18.64 -25.42 10.17
N ASP A 494 18.32 -25.77 8.92
CA ASP A 494 18.91 -25.16 7.71
C ASP A 494 17.86 -24.91 6.59
N PRO A 495 16.91 -23.99 6.82
CA PRO A 495 15.76 -23.76 5.94
C PRO A 495 16.02 -22.75 4.82
N VAL A 496 17.27 -22.63 4.36
CA VAL A 496 17.65 -21.68 3.30
C VAL A 496 16.94 -21.99 1.99
N GLU A 497 16.70 -23.27 1.71
CA GLU A 497 16.01 -23.78 0.52
C GLU A 497 15.07 -24.93 0.93
N PRO A 498 13.94 -25.15 0.24
CA PRO A 498 13.06 -26.26 0.57
C PRO A 498 13.74 -27.60 0.29
N ASN A 499 13.73 -28.51 1.26
CA ASN A 499 14.20 -29.88 1.06
C ASN A 499 13.25 -30.65 0.13
N TYR A 500 11.95 -30.35 0.18
CA TYR A 500 10.93 -31.06 -0.56
C TYR A 500 9.81 -30.14 -1.10
N HIS A 501 9.34 -30.45 -2.31
CA HIS A 501 8.19 -29.83 -2.97
C HIS A 501 7.04 -30.84 -3.04
N LEU A 502 6.00 -30.66 -2.22
CA LEU A 502 4.99 -31.69 -1.95
C LEU A 502 3.63 -31.36 -2.59
N GLY A 503 3.42 -31.83 -3.84
CA GLY A 503 2.16 -31.77 -4.61
C GLY A 503 1.45 -30.40 -4.67
N SER A 504 0.33 -30.31 -5.41
CA SER A 504 -0.21 -29.00 -5.85
C SER A 504 -1.56 -28.57 -5.24
N SER A 505 -1.73 -27.26 -4.95
CA SER A 505 -2.94 -26.56 -4.48
C SER A 505 -3.62 -27.18 -3.25
N ARG A 506 -3.31 -26.74 -2.03
CA ARG A 506 -3.61 -27.53 -0.83
C ARG A 506 -4.58 -26.89 0.16
N GLN A 507 -5.36 -27.72 0.83
CA GLN A 507 -6.04 -27.41 2.11
C GLN A 507 -5.01 -27.38 3.24
N GLN A 508 -5.39 -26.90 4.43
CA GLN A 508 -4.51 -26.95 5.61
C GLN A 508 -3.96 -28.38 5.82
N PRO A 509 -2.63 -28.59 5.82
CA PRO A 509 -2.06 -29.91 6.04
C PRO A 509 -2.39 -30.45 7.44
N ILE A 510 -2.54 -31.78 7.54
CA ILE A 510 -2.63 -32.47 8.82
C ILE A 510 -1.25 -33.00 9.19
N PHE A 511 -0.83 -32.69 10.41
CA PHE A 511 0.46 -33.09 10.97
C PHE A 511 0.26 -34.27 11.92
N GLY A 512 0.80 -35.43 11.56
CA GLY A 512 0.88 -36.63 12.39
C GLY A 512 2.08 -37.46 11.95
N ASP A 513 2.03 -38.78 12.18
CA ASP A 513 3.07 -39.72 11.73
C ASP A 513 3.31 -39.64 10.21
N LEU A 514 2.24 -39.37 9.45
CA LEU A 514 2.33 -38.95 8.06
C LEU A 514 1.92 -37.47 7.93
N LEU A 515 2.59 -36.75 7.03
CA LEU A 515 2.14 -35.44 6.58
C LEU A 515 1.04 -35.65 5.52
N ILE A 516 -0.19 -35.27 5.84
CA ILE A 516 -1.33 -35.44 4.93
C ILE A 516 -1.63 -34.14 4.23
N ILE A 517 -1.73 -34.20 2.90
CA ILE A 517 -2.00 -33.03 2.09
C ILE A 517 -3.03 -33.36 1.00
N SER A 518 -4.07 -32.52 0.89
CA SER A 518 -5.18 -32.69 -0.05
C SER A 518 -5.36 -31.48 -0.94
N ASN A 519 -5.92 -31.67 -2.15
CA ASN A 519 -6.15 -30.57 -3.07
C ASN A 519 -7.25 -29.60 -2.61
N ASN A 520 -7.18 -28.33 -3.02
CA ASN A 520 -8.25 -27.35 -2.82
C ASN A 520 -9.57 -27.88 -3.42
N PRO A 521 -10.67 -27.94 -2.64
CA PRO A 521 -11.91 -28.56 -3.08
C PRO A 521 -12.81 -27.65 -3.92
N ARG A 522 -12.61 -26.32 -3.93
CA ARG A 522 -13.48 -25.40 -4.69
C ARG A 522 -13.27 -25.47 -6.20
N ASN A 523 -12.09 -25.86 -6.65
CA ASN A 523 -11.73 -25.85 -8.08
C ASN A 523 -12.03 -27.15 -8.82
N TYR A 524 -12.43 -28.22 -8.10
CA TYR A 524 -12.55 -29.56 -8.68
C TYR A 524 -13.75 -30.33 -8.12
N SER A 525 -14.35 -31.21 -8.93
CA SER A 525 -15.37 -32.16 -8.46
C SER A 525 -14.79 -33.32 -7.66
N GLU A 526 -13.50 -33.58 -7.84
CA GLU A 526 -12.73 -34.63 -7.15
C GLU A 526 -11.41 -34.04 -6.64
N ILE A 527 -10.98 -34.48 -5.47
CA ILE A 527 -9.71 -34.09 -4.85
C ILE A 527 -8.80 -35.30 -4.72
N THR A 528 -7.49 -35.06 -4.69
CA THR A 528 -6.49 -36.08 -4.37
C THR A 528 -5.85 -35.78 -3.01
N THR A 529 -6.06 -36.69 -2.06
CA THR A 529 -5.40 -36.67 -0.75
C THR A 529 -4.17 -37.57 -0.81
N ASN A 530 -3.05 -37.09 -0.29
CA ASN A 530 -1.77 -37.79 -0.30
C ASN A 530 -1.23 -37.89 1.13
N GLY A 531 -0.71 -39.06 1.49
CA GLY A 531 0.08 -39.24 2.69
C GLY A 531 1.57 -39.25 2.34
N TYR A 532 2.35 -38.41 3.03
CA TYR A 532 3.80 -38.32 2.88
C TYR A 532 4.52 -38.79 4.14
N ASP A 533 5.50 -39.65 3.96
CA ASP A 533 6.47 -40.06 4.98
C ASP A 533 7.82 -39.40 4.63
N LEU A 534 8.21 -38.41 5.43
CA LEU A 534 9.44 -37.65 5.17
C LEU A 534 10.72 -38.43 5.55
N ASP A 535 10.61 -39.55 6.27
CA ASP A 535 11.74 -40.45 6.59
C ASP A 535 12.09 -41.41 5.45
N LEU A 536 11.26 -41.49 4.40
CA LEU A 536 11.55 -42.34 3.24
C LEU A 536 12.92 -41.99 2.62
N PRO A 537 13.77 -42.97 2.31
CA PRO A 537 15.09 -42.70 1.71
C PRO A 537 15.00 -42.23 0.25
N THR A 538 13.81 -42.18 -0.33
CA THR A 538 13.54 -41.76 -1.70
C THR A 538 13.21 -40.27 -1.80
N GLN A 539 13.40 -39.71 -3.01
CA GLN A 539 12.98 -38.34 -3.31
C GLN A 539 11.46 -38.19 -3.37
N ASP A 540 10.76 -39.22 -3.88
CA ASP A 540 9.31 -39.30 -3.76
C ASP A 540 8.98 -39.77 -2.33
N LYS A 541 8.33 -38.88 -1.57
CA LYS A 541 7.92 -39.10 -0.18
C LYS A 541 6.50 -39.64 -0.07
N SER A 542 5.78 -39.81 -1.18
CA SER A 542 4.39 -40.29 -1.16
C SER A 542 4.33 -41.77 -0.79
N VAL A 543 3.53 -42.10 0.22
CA VAL A 543 3.24 -43.48 0.63
C VAL A 543 1.98 -43.98 -0.07
N TRP A 544 0.97 -43.12 -0.15
CA TRP A 544 -0.28 -43.38 -0.83
C TRP A 544 -0.89 -42.09 -1.38
N ASN A 545 -1.77 -42.26 -2.37
CA ASN A 545 -2.63 -41.21 -2.89
C ASN A 545 -4.03 -41.78 -3.12
N THR A 546 -5.04 -40.98 -2.82
CA THR A 546 -6.44 -41.40 -2.85
C THR A 546 -7.28 -40.29 -3.46
N GLN A 547 -8.05 -40.65 -4.49
CA GLN A 547 -8.96 -39.73 -5.18
C GLN A 547 -10.39 -39.95 -4.71
N THR A 548 -11.06 -38.87 -4.31
CA THR A 548 -12.43 -38.87 -3.78
C THR A 548 -13.21 -37.69 -4.32
N SER A 549 -14.52 -37.65 -4.07
CA SER A 549 -15.31 -36.43 -4.25
C SER A 549 -14.73 -35.29 -3.41
N ALA A 550 -14.85 -34.06 -3.91
CA ALA A 550 -14.44 -32.87 -3.18
C ALA A 550 -15.29 -32.65 -1.92
N ASN A 551 -14.62 -32.24 -0.84
CA ASN A 551 -15.24 -31.84 0.43
C ASN A 551 -15.71 -30.38 0.38
N GLN A 552 -16.36 -29.87 1.44
CA GLN A 552 -16.83 -28.46 1.49
C GLN A 552 -16.21 -27.67 2.65
N GLY A 553 -15.03 -28.06 3.11
CA GLY A 553 -14.33 -27.43 4.22
C GLY A 553 -12.85 -27.80 4.25
N PHE A 554 -12.32 -28.12 5.43
CA PHE A 554 -10.97 -28.66 5.59
C PHE A 554 -10.96 -30.19 5.45
N ILE A 555 -9.74 -30.76 5.38
CA ILE A 555 -9.51 -32.12 5.86
C ILE A 555 -9.25 -32.03 7.37
N SER A 556 -9.83 -32.94 8.14
CA SER A 556 -9.64 -32.97 9.59
C SER A 556 -9.24 -34.36 10.07
N SER A 557 -8.67 -34.45 11.27
CA SER A 557 -8.41 -35.72 11.92
C SER A 557 -8.68 -35.60 13.41
N GLN A 558 -9.26 -36.65 13.97
CA GLN A 558 -9.68 -36.69 15.38
C GLN A 558 -8.66 -37.46 16.24
N ASP A 559 -8.07 -38.49 15.66
CA ASP A 559 -7.23 -39.46 16.34
C ASP A 559 -5.87 -39.68 15.65
N GLY A 560 -5.64 -39.05 14.49
CA GLY A 560 -4.46 -39.27 13.65
C GLY A 560 -4.51 -40.57 12.84
N GLU A 561 -5.51 -41.44 13.06
CA GLU A 561 -5.66 -42.72 12.34
C GLU A 561 -6.59 -42.57 11.12
N THR A 562 -7.47 -41.57 11.16
CA THR A 562 -8.44 -41.29 10.11
C THR A 562 -8.41 -39.82 9.69
N VAL A 563 -8.53 -39.58 8.38
CA VAL A 563 -8.69 -38.24 7.79
C VAL A 563 -10.12 -38.09 7.32
N ASP A 564 -10.89 -37.27 8.01
CA ASP A 564 -12.26 -36.91 7.65
C ASP A 564 -12.24 -35.83 6.57
N LEU A 565 -13.01 -36.06 5.50
CA LEU A 565 -13.25 -35.07 4.47
C LEU A 565 -14.49 -34.27 4.88
N ASP A 566 -14.30 -33.12 5.52
CA ASP A 566 -15.38 -32.39 6.18
C ASP A 566 -16.54 -32.07 5.23
N PHE A 567 -17.76 -32.24 5.73
CA PHE A 567 -19.02 -32.12 4.98
C PHE A 567 -19.25 -33.21 3.92
N THR A 568 -18.62 -34.37 4.09
CA THR A 568 -18.88 -35.57 3.29
C THR A 568 -19.06 -36.80 4.18
N ASP A 569 -19.56 -37.89 3.61
CA ASP A 569 -19.63 -39.20 4.27
C ASP A 569 -18.34 -40.04 4.09
N ILE A 570 -17.24 -39.39 3.69
CA ILE A 570 -15.98 -40.01 3.30
C ILE A 570 -14.91 -39.73 4.34
N SER A 571 -14.22 -40.77 4.78
CA SER A 571 -12.95 -40.65 5.50
C SER A 571 -11.88 -41.51 4.80
N ILE A 572 -10.61 -41.25 5.10
CA ILE A 572 -9.47 -41.97 4.56
C ILE A 572 -8.69 -42.58 5.73
N ASN A 573 -8.36 -43.86 5.65
CA ASN A 573 -7.47 -44.52 6.60
C ASN A 573 -6.03 -44.04 6.37
N VAL A 574 -5.36 -43.54 7.42
CA VAL A 574 -4.03 -42.93 7.31
C VAL A 574 -2.94 -43.96 6.98
N ASP A 575 -3.08 -45.22 7.41
CA ASP A 575 -2.05 -46.25 7.22
C ASP A 575 -1.88 -46.67 5.76
N ASP A 576 -2.98 -46.77 5.01
CA ASP A 576 -2.99 -47.34 3.66
C ASP A 576 -3.71 -46.52 2.60
N GLY A 577 -4.28 -45.37 2.97
CA GLY A 577 -5.04 -44.49 2.08
C GLY A 577 -6.40 -45.04 1.68
N SER A 578 -6.87 -46.15 2.26
CA SER A 578 -8.16 -46.73 1.87
C SER A 578 -9.34 -45.83 2.25
N VAL A 579 -10.31 -45.73 1.34
CA VAL A 579 -11.53 -44.97 1.58
C VAL A 579 -12.45 -45.75 2.50
N ILE A 580 -12.87 -45.12 3.60
CA ILE A 580 -13.80 -45.66 4.57
C ILE A 580 -15.00 -44.71 4.73
N GLN A 581 -16.10 -45.23 5.28
CA GLN A 581 -17.30 -44.43 5.52
C GLN A 581 -17.15 -43.64 6.82
N ASN A 582 -17.43 -42.34 6.79
CA ASN A 582 -17.51 -41.52 7.98
C ASN A 582 -18.69 -41.98 8.86
N THR A 583 -18.39 -42.51 10.04
CA THR A 583 -19.41 -43.00 11.00
C THR A 583 -19.69 -42.04 12.14
N SER A 584 -19.22 -40.79 12.07
CA SER A 584 -19.38 -39.79 13.13
C SER A 584 -20.85 -39.43 13.40
N GLY A 585 -21.72 -39.59 12.39
CA GLY A 585 -23.12 -39.19 12.42
C GLY A 585 -23.36 -37.71 12.16
N TYR A 586 -22.32 -36.96 11.80
CA TYR A 586 -22.35 -35.55 11.47
C TYR A 586 -21.54 -35.28 10.19
N GLU A 587 -21.96 -34.27 9.42
CA GLU A 587 -21.20 -33.80 8.25
C GLU A 587 -19.86 -33.17 8.67
N PHE A 588 -19.83 -32.51 9.83
CA PHE A 588 -18.61 -32.10 10.51
C PHE A 588 -18.74 -32.34 12.02
N ARG A 589 -17.62 -32.66 12.69
CA ARG A 589 -17.59 -32.85 14.14
C ARG A 589 -16.29 -32.32 14.75
N SER A 590 -16.40 -31.54 15.82
CA SER A 590 -15.24 -31.15 16.63
C SER A 590 -14.68 -32.32 17.44
N GLU A 591 -13.51 -32.10 18.06
CA GLU A 591 -12.91 -33.04 19.01
C GLU A 591 -13.87 -33.41 20.15
N VAL A 592 -13.92 -34.69 20.51
CA VAL A 592 -14.71 -35.19 21.64
C VAL A 592 -13.93 -35.03 22.93
N VAL A 593 -14.34 -34.09 23.78
CA VAL A 593 -13.71 -33.81 25.08
C VAL A 593 -14.67 -34.16 26.19
N ASN A 594 -14.31 -35.15 27.02
CA ASN A 594 -15.17 -35.66 28.11
C ASN A 594 -16.56 -36.12 27.65
N GLY A 595 -16.65 -36.64 26.42
CA GLY A 595 -17.91 -37.11 25.82
C GLY A 595 -18.80 -36.00 25.25
N LYS A 596 -18.30 -34.76 25.17
CA LYS A 596 -19.01 -33.61 24.60
C LYS A 596 -18.28 -33.06 23.37
N PHE A 597 -19.03 -32.51 22.42
CA PHE A 597 -18.50 -31.98 21.16
C PHE A 597 -19.54 -31.12 20.43
N VAL A 598 -19.13 -30.45 19.36
CA VAL A 598 -20.01 -29.75 18.42
C VAL A 598 -20.10 -30.55 17.13
N GLY A 599 -21.32 -30.82 16.67
CA GLY A 599 -21.57 -31.43 15.37
C GLY A 599 -22.30 -30.46 14.45
N ILE A 600 -22.05 -30.54 13.16
CA ILE A 600 -22.74 -29.74 12.13
C ILE A 600 -23.41 -30.68 11.13
N ASN A 601 -24.66 -30.37 10.77
CA ASN A 601 -25.41 -31.02 9.70
C ASN A 601 -26.18 -29.95 8.90
N GLY A 602 -25.82 -29.78 7.63
CA GLY A 602 -26.24 -28.63 6.83
C GLY A 602 -25.89 -27.34 7.56
N SER A 603 -26.90 -26.48 7.78
CA SER A 603 -26.72 -25.23 8.50
C SER A 603 -26.95 -25.32 10.02
N THR A 604 -27.19 -26.51 10.56
CA THR A 604 -27.50 -26.68 11.99
C THR A 604 -26.27 -27.10 12.78
N VAL A 605 -25.91 -26.28 13.77
CA VAL A 605 -24.84 -26.50 14.76
C VAL A 605 -25.47 -27.09 16.03
N ILE A 606 -24.96 -28.25 16.45
CA ILE A 606 -25.54 -29.07 17.53
C ILE A 606 -24.48 -29.27 18.61
N PHE A 607 -24.78 -28.85 19.84
CA PHE A 607 -23.87 -28.99 21.00
C PHE A 607 -24.19 -30.27 21.77
N VAL A 608 -23.45 -31.34 21.50
CA VAL A 608 -23.73 -32.67 22.06
C VAL A 608 -23.15 -32.78 23.46
N GLY A 609 -24.01 -33.15 24.41
CA GLY A 609 -23.62 -33.30 25.82
C GLY A 609 -23.56 -31.99 26.60
N GLU A 610 -24.02 -30.89 26.00
CA GLU A 610 -24.19 -29.57 26.64
C GLU A 610 -25.66 -29.19 26.75
N ASP A 611 -25.98 -28.29 27.69
CA ASP A 611 -27.32 -27.69 27.83
C ASP A 611 -27.37 -26.38 27.03
N ILE A 612 -27.07 -26.47 25.74
CA ILE A 612 -27.06 -25.35 24.79
C ILE A 612 -28.06 -25.68 23.66
N PRO A 613 -28.98 -24.77 23.32
CA PRO A 613 -29.86 -24.97 22.17
C PRO A 613 -29.08 -25.07 20.86
N ASP A 614 -29.60 -25.85 19.91
CA ASP A 614 -29.06 -25.90 18.55
C ASP A 614 -29.08 -24.49 17.92
N HIS A 615 -28.03 -24.17 17.17
CA HIS A 615 -27.88 -22.91 16.44
C HIS A 615 -28.04 -23.14 14.95
N THR A 616 -28.82 -22.29 14.28
CA THR A 616 -28.97 -22.34 12.82
C THR A 616 -28.18 -21.20 12.21
N SER A 617 -27.17 -21.55 11.42
CA SER A 617 -26.34 -20.62 10.69
C SER A 617 -26.99 -20.20 9.38
N ASN A 618 -26.67 -18.99 8.91
CA ASN A 618 -26.97 -18.54 7.55
C ASN A 618 -25.72 -18.51 6.66
N ALA A 619 -24.58 -19.00 7.14
CA ALA A 619 -23.33 -18.98 6.40
C ALA A 619 -23.43 -19.81 5.11
N GLU A 620 -22.90 -19.26 4.02
CA GLU A 620 -22.91 -19.92 2.70
C GLU A 620 -21.52 -20.46 2.30
N ASN A 621 -20.44 -19.89 2.85
CA ASN A 621 -19.07 -20.20 2.43
C ASN A 621 -18.26 -20.95 3.48
N ARG A 622 -18.39 -20.58 4.76
CA ARG A 622 -17.75 -21.24 5.89
C ARG A 622 -18.69 -21.36 7.06
N LEU A 623 -18.90 -22.60 7.47
CA LEU A 623 -19.44 -22.94 8.77
C LEU A 623 -18.48 -23.91 9.43
N PHE A 624 -17.78 -23.48 10.48
CA PHE A 624 -16.79 -24.31 11.15
C PHE A 624 -16.87 -24.12 12.66
N ALA A 625 -16.67 -25.18 13.43
CA ALA A 625 -16.76 -25.12 14.88
C ALA A 625 -15.66 -25.94 15.54
N GLY A 626 -15.31 -25.58 16.78
CA GLY A 626 -14.32 -26.36 17.52
C GLY A 626 -14.51 -26.28 19.02
N THR A 627 -13.79 -27.14 19.72
CA THR A 627 -13.81 -27.22 21.18
C THR A 627 -12.56 -26.56 21.75
N ILE A 628 -12.76 -25.66 22.70
CA ILE A 628 -11.70 -25.03 23.49
C ILE A 628 -11.66 -25.73 24.85
N LYS A 629 -10.53 -26.40 25.12
CA LYS A 629 -10.29 -27.05 26.41
C LYS A 629 -9.86 -25.99 27.43
N SER A 630 -10.58 -25.90 28.53
CA SER A 630 -10.22 -25.02 29.65
C SER A 630 -10.31 -25.76 30.98
N ASN A 631 -9.57 -25.25 31.97
CA ASN A 631 -9.67 -25.71 33.35
C ASN A 631 -11.07 -25.51 33.96
N GLN A 632 -11.91 -24.66 33.34
CA GLN A 632 -13.27 -24.36 33.77
C GLN A 632 -14.34 -25.21 33.06
N GLY A 633 -13.94 -26.09 32.12
CA GLY A 633 -14.85 -26.86 31.28
C GLY A 633 -14.58 -26.64 29.80
N ASN A 634 -15.43 -27.24 28.95
CA ASN A 634 -15.36 -27.03 27.52
C ASN A 634 -16.03 -25.71 27.15
N PHE A 635 -15.37 -24.91 26.34
CA PHE A 635 -15.99 -23.82 25.58
C PHE A 635 -15.97 -24.23 24.10
N TYR A 636 -16.67 -23.49 23.26
CA TYR A 636 -16.67 -23.75 21.84
C TYR A 636 -16.44 -22.46 21.07
N TYR A 637 -15.98 -22.58 19.84
CA TYR A 637 -15.96 -21.47 18.90
C TYR A 637 -16.75 -21.83 17.65
N LEU A 638 -17.25 -20.80 16.99
CA LEU A 638 -18.00 -20.89 15.76
C LEU A 638 -17.48 -19.83 14.78
N PHE A 639 -17.11 -20.27 13.59
CA PHE A 639 -16.76 -19.42 12.45
C PHE A 639 -17.88 -19.51 11.41
N GLU A 640 -18.46 -18.37 11.06
CA GLU A 640 -19.56 -18.22 10.10
C GLU A 640 -19.19 -17.15 9.10
N ASP A 641 -18.80 -17.50 7.86
CA ASP A 641 -18.34 -16.57 6.83
C ASP A 641 -17.37 -15.50 7.38
N GLY A 642 -17.86 -14.30 7.74
CA GLY A 642 -17.09 -13.19 8.33
C GLY A 642 -17.22 -12.97 9.84
N ALA A 643 -17.84 -13.90 10.58
CA ALA A 643 -18.06 -13.81 12.02
C ALA A 643 -17.28 -14.88 12.79
N PHE A 644 -16.68 -14.47 13.91
CA PHE A 644 -16.09 -15.35 14.91
C PHE A 644 -16.81 -15.20 16.24
N SER A 645 -17.41 -16.29 16.72
CA SER A 645 -18.16 -16.33 17.96
C SER A 645 -17.54 -17.30 18.96
N ILE A 646 -17.55 -16.92 20.24
CA ILE A 646 -17.26 -17.81 21.36
C ILE A 646 -18.58 -18.27 21.96
N VAL A 647 -18.67 -19.58 22.22
CA VAL A 647 -19.80 -20.22 22.87
C VAL A 647 -19.40 -20.65 24.29
N ASP A 648 -20.02 -20.00 25.27
CA ASP A 648 -19.85 -20.28 26.69
C ASP A 648 -21.09 -21.00 27.24
N PRO A 649 -21.00 -22.31 27.56
CA PRO A 649 -22.13 -23.08 28.09
C PRO A 649 -22.68 -22.55 29.42
N ASN A 650 -21.94 -21.68 30.12
CA ASN A 650 -22.32 -21.18 31.45
C ASN A 650 -23.10 -19.86 31.40
N LYS A 651 -23.31 -19.28 30.22
CA LYS A 651 -24.05 -18.04 30.04
C LYS A 651 -25.51 -18.28 29.66
N GLU A 652 -26.37 -17.35 30.04
CA GLU A 652 -27.79 -17.34 29.64
C GLU A 652 -27.95 -17.14 28.12
N HIS A 653 -27.04 -16.36 27.51
CA HIS A 653 -26.86 -16.25 26.07
C HIS A 653 -25.49 -16.83 25.70
N PRO A 654 -25.43 -18.12 25.34
CA PRO A 654 -24.17 -18.85 25.26
C PRO A 654 -23.28 -18.39 24.09
N ILE A 655 -23.86 -17.99 22.96
CA ILE A 655 -23.11 -17.56 21.77
C ILE A 655 -22.86 -16.05 21.84
N THR A 656 -21.59 -15.64 21.76
CA THR A 656 -21.16 -14.24 21.77
C THR A 656 -20.24 -13.97 20.57
N PRO A 657 -20.65 -13.15 19.59
CA PRO A 657 -19.77 -12.66 18.54
C PRO A 657 -18.64 -11.82 19.15
N ILE A 658 -17.40 -12.17 18.80
CA ILE A 658 -16.20 -11.44 19.18
C ILE A 658 -15.76 -10.52 18.05
N PHE A 659 -15.98 -10.96 16.81
CA PHE A 659 -15.66 -10.24 15.58
C PHE A 659 -16.73 -10.54 14.52
N GLU A 660 -17.11 -9.54 13.73
CA GLU A 660 -18.05 -9.65 12.62
C GLU A 660 -17.69 -8.60 11.56
N GLU A 661 -17.44 -9.06 10.33
CA GLU A 661 -17.15 -8.23 9.16
C GLU A 661 -17.91 -8.76 7.93
N GLU A 662 -18.36 -7.86 7.05
CA GLU A 662 -18.92 -8.27 5.75
C GLU A 662 -17.76 -8.73 4.85
N LYS A 663 -17.45 -10.03 4.92
CA LYS A 663 -16.29 -10.73 4.32
C LYS A 663 -15.01 -10.52 5.15
N ALA A 664 -14.68 -11.50 5.98
CA ALA A 664 -13.39 -11.53 6.65
C ALA A 664 -12.31 -11.87 5.62
N GLU A 665 -11.39 -10.94 5.37
CA GLU A 665 -10.08 -11.20 4.75
C GLU A 665 -9.06 -11.65 5.82
#